data_AF-A0A6L4YY95-F1
#
_entry.id   AF-A0A6L4YY95-F1
#
_cell.length_a   1.000
_cell.length_b   1.000
_cell.length_c   1.000
_cell.angle_alpha   90.00
_cell.angle_beta   90.00
_cell.angle_gamma   90.00
#
_symmetry.space_group_name_H-M   'P 1'
#
loop_
_entity.id
_entity.type
_entity.pdbx_description
1 polymer ?
#
loop_
_entity_poly.entity_id
_entity_poly.type
_entity_poly.pdbx_seq_one_letter_code
_entity_poly.pdbx_strand_id
1 'polypeptide(L)'
;MKYFADMKTKVLLILITFMLMFSSAEAQPSVGGYNVYYGNLHNHTSVSDGQGTPDEAYNYARNVAQLDFFGLAEHANLMNAAEWLLIKTTADLYNEDSVFAAFYGFEWTTYFSYGHVTVVNTPDYCSNSSPTNTFGGLINWLNARNGAAFFNHPGWDAFAFNEFNHFSDPPCSKFVGMELWNDHDGFSKYYYNNGYYSSDGNKGYFDEALIRDWKIGAAGGDDNHTATWGTATQFNMGVLAPAKTRSDIFDAILARRFFSTIDKNLVLSFKINGHEMGSTILGGTWNAVIETFDADNEVVVNIDLLKNGSVIQTWTPGMTHPVVSLSIACADGDYFYTRVRQADGGEAISSPVFISGMAQPPLIAITSPTTGSVVTAGSEIVISADASDTDGTIMQVEFYKDSELIGQDLFPPYNIVWPAMVPGNFVLTARAWDDTGLSTLSEGVGITVEPPAPELAVTPENQNVSAASGTAGYVVTSNTDWTALCNAGWCTVTPSGSGNGTVLAEFTANTSTIERVAEITVSAVGTVPVTVTLTQAGATDKIFNLIVLLQGLYDGNGTMHPALDESGIPYWGADIADKISIELHNGSNYAEVMLLLENIDLHTDGTASVTIPAAYNGDYYITVKHRNSIAVVSAQPVSFLPDIIFIGLTTESQVYGNNLALMPDGWRALFGGDVLPDGTIDTGDMTPVDNDSRNFQGGYLNSDVNGDGTVDTGDMTIVDNNAAHFVTVTHP
;
A
#
# COMPACT_ATOMS: atom_id res chain seq x y z
N MET A 1 -33.81 79.78 -37.47
CA MET A 1 -33.44 78.66 -36.57
C MET A 1 -34.64 78.16 -35.72
N LYS A 2 -35.79 77.87 -36.33
CA LYS A 2 -36.92 77.19 -35.63
C LYS A 2 -37.52 76.01 -36.41
N TYR A 3 -37.01 75.71 -37.61
CA TYR A 3 -37.47 74.61 -38.46
C TYR A 3 -36.59 73.35 -38.41
N PHE A 4 -35.42 73.39 -37.77
CA PHE A 4 -34.48 72.25 -37.69
C PHE A 4 -34.53 71.49 -36.35
N ALA A 5 -35.29 71.97 -35.36
CA ALA A 5 -35.41 71.34 -34.04
C ALA A 5 -36.55 70.29 -33.96
N ASP A 6 -37.58 70.41 -34.80
CA ASP A 6 -38.73 69.48 -34.77
C ASP A 6 -38.46 68.17 -35.55
N MET A 7 -37.53 68.19 -36.51
CA MET A 7 -37.18 66.99 -37.29
C MET A 7 -36.22 66.06 -36.55
N LYS A 8 -35.31 66.59 -35.71
CA LYS A 8 -34.40 65.77 -34.90
C LYS A 8 -35.14 65.04 -33.77
N THR A 9 -36.21 65.61 -33.23
CA THR A 9 -36.95 64.98 -32.12
C THR A 9 -37.89 63.89 -32.62
N LYS A 10 -38.48 64.03 -33.83
CA LYS A 10 -39.33 62.99 -34.43
C LYS A 10 -38.54 61.82 -35.03
N VAL A 11 -37.35 62.05 -35.60
CA VAL A 11 -36.48 60.96 -36.09
C VAL A 11 -35.77 60.25 -34.94
N LEU A 12 -35.43 60.95 -33.84
CA LEU A 12 -34.84 60.31 -32.66
C LEU A 12 -35.88 59.54 -31.82
N LEU A 13 -37.15 59.98 -31.78
CA LEU A 13 -38.21 59.18 -31.13
C LEU A 13 -38.58 57.95 -31.96
N ILE A 14 -38.56 58.03 -33.29
CA ILE A 14 -38.79 56.86 -34.16
C ILE A 14 -37.60 55.88 -34.11
N LEU A 15 -36.35 56.35 -33.99
CA LEU A 15 -35.20 55.46 -33.76
C LEU A 15 -35.11 54.89 -32.33
N ILE A 16 -35.54 55.62 -31.30
CA ILE A 16 -35.51 55.13 -29.90
C ILE A 16 -36.73 54.24 -29.58
N THR A 17 -37.84 54.38 -30.29
CA THR A 17 -38.98 53.45 -30.14
C THR A 17 -38.78 52.15 -30.93
N PHE A 18 -37.87 52.12 -31.92
CA PHE A 18 -37.47 50.88 -32.61
C PHE A 18 -36.34 50.10 -31.91
N MET A 19 -35.68 50.70 -30.90
CA MET A 19 -34.51 50.11 -30.24
C MET A 19 -34.76 49.71 -28.77
N LEU A 20 -36.02 49.71 -28.33
CA LEU A 20 -36.45 49.30 -26.98
C LEU A 20 -37.56 48.23 -26.98
N MET A 21 -37.86 47.62 -28.12
CA MET A 21 -38.52 46.32 -28.16
C MET A 21 -37.45 45.23 -28.24
N PHE A 22 -36.64 45.11 -27.19
CA PHE A 22 -36.23 43.76 -26.81
C PHE A 22 -37.52 43.11 -26.32
N SER A 23 -38.23 42.40 -27.21
CA SER A 23 -38.97 41.25 -26.73
C SER A 23 -37.93 40.46 -25.92
N SER A 24 -38.18 40.28 -24.64
CA SER A 24 -37.52 39.22 -23.91
C SER A 24 -37.80 37.96 -24.73
N ALA A 25 -36.81 37.49 -25.49
CA ALA A 25 -36.89 36.18 -26.12
C ALA A 25 -37.23 35.23 -24.96
N GLU A 26 -38.41 34.63 -25.02
CA GLU A 26 -38.82 33.66 -24.02
C GLU A 26 -37.72 32.60 -23.94
N ALA A 27 -37.32 32.27 -22.72
CA ALA A 27 -36.30 31.25 -22.52
C ALA A 27 -36.81 29.96 -23.15
N GLN A 28 -35.96 29.28 -23.93
CA GLN A 28 -36.30 28.01 -24.55
C GLN A 28 -36.76 27.03 -23.46
N PRO A 29 -37.95 26.41 -23.61
CA PRO A 29 -38.46 25.51 -22.59
C PRO A 29 -37.50 24.34 -22.40
N SER A 30 -37.31 23.92 -21.15
CA SER A 30 -36.43 22.81 -20.81
C SER A 30 -37.13 21.85 -19.87
N VAL A 31 -36.93 20.56 -20.12
CA VAL A 31 -37.55 19.46 -19.37
C VAL A 31 -36.65 18.24 -19.46
N GLY A 32 -36.61 17.41 -18.42
CA GLY A 32 -35.84 16.17 -18.46
C GLY A 32 -34.33 16.34 -18.69
N GLY A 33 -33.78 17.54 -18.48
CA GLY A 33 -32.37 17.85 -18.75
C GLY A 33 -32.05 18.22 -20.21
N TYR A 34 -33.07 18.42 -21.05
CA TYR A 34 -32.95 18.87 -22.43
C TYR A 34 -33.74 20.15 -22.67
N ASN A 35 -33.44 20.85 -23.76
CA ASN A 35 -34.32 21.89 -24.31
C ASN A 35 -35.34 21.24 -25.24
N VAL A 36 -36.53 21.84 -25.36
CA VAL A 36 -37.57 21.42 -26.29
C VAL A 36 -37.61 22.38 -27.47
N TYR A 37 -37.52 21.81 -28.67
CA TYR A 37 -37.57 22.55 -29.92
C TYR A 37 -38.79 22.10 -30.72
N TYR A 38 -39.52 23.05 -31.32
CA TYR A 38 -40.75 22.79 -32.05
C TYR A 38 -40.57 23.01 -33.56
N GLY A 39 -41.16 22.13 -34.37
CA GLY A 39 -41.01 22.19 -35.82
C GLY A 39 -41.66 21.03 -36.55
N ASN A 40 -41.61 21.10 -37.90
CA ASN A 40 -42.23 20.15 -38.82
C ASN A 40 -41.24 19.74 -39.93
N LEU A 41 -41.26 18.48 -40.36
CA LEU A 41 -40.33 17.94 -41.37
C LEU A 41 -40.97 17.56 -42.71
N HIS A 42 -42.30 17.61 -42.80
CA HIS A 42 -43.07 17.21 -43.97
C HIS A 42 -43.84 18.42 -44.51
N ASN A 43 -43.33 19.02 -45.58
CA ASN A 43 -43.84 20.26 -46.16
C ASN A 43 -43.49 20.35 -47.65
N HIS A 44 -44.32 21.02 -48.44
CA HIS A 44 -44.17 21.12 -49.89
C HIS A 44 -44.10 22.57 -50.37
N THR A 45 -43.54 22.76 -51.56
CA THR A 45 -43.46 24.05 -52.25
C THR A 45 -43.82 23.87 -53.73
N SER A 46 -43.68 24.94 -54.51
CA SER A 46 -43.87 24.92 -55.97
C SER A 46 -42.87 24.04 -56.72
N VAL A 47 -41.91 23.41 -56.04
CA VAL A 47 -41.04 22.38 -56.64
C VAL A 47 -41.83 21.11 -56.95
N SER A 48 -42.83 20.77 -56.12
CA SER A 48 -43.77 19.69 -56.39
C SER A 48 -45.17 20.24 -56.66
N ASP A 49 -46.09 20.12 -55.70
CA ASP A 49 -47.50 20.51 -55.82
C ASP A 49 -47.97 21.50 -54.74
N GLY A 50 -47.04 22.05 -53.97
CA GLY A 50 -47.28 23.14 -53.03
C GLY A 50 -47.23 24.54 -53.66
N GLN A 51 -47.49 25.55 -52.83
CA GLN A 51 -47.39 26.97 -53.18
C GLN A 51 -46.06 27.58 -52.73
N GLY A 52 -45.64 28.67 -53.38
CA GLY A 52 -44.43 29.42 -53.02
C GLY A 52 -43.12 28.66 -53.25
N THR A 53 -42.00 29.34 -53.11
CA THR A 53 -40.65 28.79 -53.37
C THR A 53 -40.00 28.22 -52.12
N PRO A 54 -38.95 27.38 -52.24
CA PRO A 54 -38.15 26.95 -51.09
C PRO A 54 -37.61 28.10 -50.23
N ASP A 55 -37.20 29.22 -50.84
CA ASP A 55 -36.73 30.41 -50.11
C ASP A 55 -37.84 31.04 -49.27
N GLU A 56 -39.03 31.20 -49.85
CA GLU A 56 -40.21 31.71 -49.13
C GLU A 56 -40.60 30.79 -47.97
N ALA A 57 -40.52 29.46 -48.17
CA ALA A 57 -40.87 28.48 -47.14
C ALA A 57 -39.93 28.53 -45.93
N TYR A 58 -38.60 28.43 -46.15
CA TYR A 58 -37.65 28.51 -45.03
C TYR A 58 -37.67 29.89 -44.35
N ASN A 59 -37.81 30.97 -45.11
CA ASN A 59 -37.95 32.30 -44.53
C ASN A 59 -39.21 32.43 -43.68
N TYR A 60 -40.34 31.91 -44.17
CA TYR A 60 -41.61 31.95 -43.45
C TYR A 60 -41.52 31.13 -42.16
N ALA A 61 -41.08 29.88 -42.24
CA ALA A 61 -40.92 28.99 -41.08
C ALA A 61 -40.01 29.62 -40.00
N ARG A 62 -38.86 30.18 -40.43
CA ARG A 62 -37.89 30.81 -39.54
C ARG A 62 -38.38 32.11 -38.92
N ASN A 63 -38.87 33.03 -39.74
CA ASN A 63 -39.04 34.43 -39.34
C ASN A 63 -40.51 34.83 -39.09
N VAL A 64 -41.48 34.07 -39.62
CA VAL A 64 -42.92 34.32 -39.44
C VAL A 64 -43.52 33.33 -38.46
N ALA A 65 -43.36 32.02 -38.72
CA ALA A 65 -43.84 30.97 -37.82
C ALA A 65 -43.00 30.84 -36.55
N GLN A 66 -41.72 31.23 -36.63
CA GLN A 66 -40.74 31.14 -35.55
C GLN A 66 -40.55 29.70 -35.04
N LEU A 67 -40.58 28.73 -35.95
CA LEU A 67 -40.22 27.35 -35.63
C LEU A 67 -38.74 27.25 -35.27
N ASP A 68 -38.38 26.30 -34.42
CA ASP A 68 -36.99 26.02 -34.07
C ASP A 68 -36.30 25.16 -35.14
N PHE A 69 -37.06 24.27 -35.77
CA PHE A 69 -36.61 23.49 -36.92
C PHE A 69 -37.70 23.35 -37.97
N PHE A 70 -37.29 23.14 -39.22
CA PHE A 70 -38.22 22.98 -40.33
C PHE A 70 -37.57 22.21 -41.47
N GLY A 71 -38.31 21.37 -42.16
CA GLY A 71 -37.83 20.65 -43.35
C GLY A 71 -38.84 20.65 -44.49
N LEU A 72 -38.32 20.85 -45.71
CA LEU A 72 -39.06 20.54 -46.94
C LEU A 72 -38.89 19.07 -47.31
N ALA A 73 -39.97 18.47 -47.80
CA ALA A 73 -40.04 17.07 -48.19
C ALA A 73 -40.86 16.90 -49.48
N GLU A 74 -40.43 17.57 -50.57
CA GLU A 74 -41.14 17.53 -51.84
C GLU A 74 -41.39 16.10 -52.35
N HIS A 75 -42.51 15.88 -53.04
CA HIS A 75 -42.78 14.63 -53.74
C HIS A 75 -41.64 14.25 -54.69
N ALA A 76 -40.93 13.17 -54.38
CA ALA A 76 -39.70 12.77 -55.08
C ALA A 76 -39.93 12.38 -56.55
N ASN A 77 -41.16 12.03 -56.94
CA ASN A 77 -41.55 11.73 -58.31
C ASN A 77 -41.85 12.97 -59.18
N LEU A 78 -41.97 14.16 -58.56
CA LEU A 78 -42.23 15.42 -59.25
C LEU A 78 -40.99 16.32 -59.34
N MET A 79 -39.96 16.02 -58.56
CA MET A 79 -38.71 16.77 -58.47
C MET A 79 -37.60 16.18 -59.34
N ASN A 80 -36.73 17.04 -59.88
CA ASN A 80 -35.49 16.66 -60.57
C ASN A 80 -34.21 16.95 -59.75
N ALA A 81 -33.05 16.52 -60.24
CA ALA A 81 -31.77 16.65 -59.52
C ALA A 81 -31.32 18.10 -59.25
N ALA A 82 -31.68 19.05 -60.12
CA ALA A 82 -31.35 20.47 -59.91
C ALA A 82 -32.24 21.08 -58.82
N GLU A 83 -33.52 20.69 -58.78
CA GLU A 83 -34.47 21.10 -57.73
C GLU A 83 -34.12 20.49 -56.37
N TRP A 84 -33.69 19.23 -56.32
CA TRP A 84 -33.13 18.63 -55.10
C TRP A 84 -31.95 19.45 -54.55
N LEU A 85 -31.03 19.83 -55.44
CA LEU A 85 -29.90 20.68 -55.06
C LEU A 85 -30.37 22.06 -54.59
N LEU A 86 -31.39 22.64 -55.23
CA LEU A 86 -32.00 23.90 -54.79
C LEU A 86 -32.52 23.80 -53.35
N ILE A 87 -33.36 22.81 -53.03
CA ILE A 87 -33.91 22.64 -51.68
C ILE A 87 -32.81 22.49 -50.64
N LYS A 88 -31.82 21.63 -50.93
CA LYS A 88 -30.69 21.37 -50.03
C LYS A 88 -29.86 22.64 -49.79
N THR A 89 -29.50 23.35 -50.86
CA THR A 89 -28.69 24.57 -50.74
C THR A 89 -29.46 25.71 -50.08
N THR A 90 -30.78 25.81 -50.27
CA THR A 90 -31.62 26.75 -49.53
C THR A 90 -31.70 26.39 -48.05
N ALA A 91 -31.89 25.11 -47.70
CA ALA A 91 -31.85 24.69 -46.30
C ALA A 91 -30.51 25.03 -45.65
N ASP A 92 -29.39 24.76 -46.33
CA ASP A 92 -28.04 25.12 -45.85
C ASP A 92 -27.86 26.64 -45.67
N LEU A 93 -28.48 27.47 -46.51
CA LEU A 93 -28.45 28.93 -46.39
C LEU A 93 -29.20 29.43 -45.15
N TYR A 94 -30.34 28.83 -44.82
CA TYR A 94 -31.18 29.25 -43.69
C TYR A 94 -30.77 28.62 -42.36
N ASN A 95 -29.97 27.56 -42.38
CA ASN A 95 -29.50 26.90 -41.17
C ASN A 95 -28.52 27.77 -40.40
N GLU A 96 -28.85 28.08 -39.15
CA GLU A 96 -28.03 28.90 -38.28
C GLU A 96 -28.13 28.36 -36.86
N ASP A 97 -27.02 27.80 -36.34
CA ASP A 97 -26.97 27.22 -35.01
C ASP A 97 -27.42 28.23 -33.94
N SER A 98 -28.12 27.72 -32.93
CA SER A 98 -28.81 28.50 -31.89
C SER A 98 -30.00 29.34 -32.36
N VAL A 99 -30.24 29.46 -33.67
CA VAL A 99 -31.34 30.27 -34.23
C VAL A 99 -32.39 29.40 -34.90
N PHE A 100 -32.02 28.59 -35.89
CA PHE A 100 -32.94 27.80 -36.72
C PHE A 100 -32.24 26.60 -37.35
N ALA A 101 -32.76 25.40 -37.11
CA ALA A 101 -32.27 24.17 -37.72
C ALA A 101 -33.09 23.84 -38.98
N ALA A 102 -32.58 24.22 -40.14
CA ALA A 102 -33.22 23.93 -41.41
C ALA A 102 -32.81 22.54 -41.91
N PHE A 103 -33.76 21.63 -42.04
CA PHE A 103 -33.61 20.30 -42.63
C PHE A 103 -34.01 20.33 -44.10
N TYR A 104 -33.58 19.33 -44.85
CA TYR A 104 -34.02 19.09 -46.23
C TYR A 104 -34.29 17.59 -46.39
N GLY A 105 -35.24 17.29 -47.26
CA GLY A 105 -35.70 15.93 -47.47
C GLY A 105 -36.59 15.82 -48.71
N PHE A 106 -37.19 14.66 -48.85
CA PHE A 106 -38.12 14.34 -49.91
C PHE A 106 -39.20 13.41 -49.35
N GLU A 107 -40.38 13.46 -49.94
CA GLU A 107 -41.41 12.46 -49.71
C GLU A 107 -41.28 11.36 -50.77
N TRP A 108 -41.02 10.14 -50.32
CA TRP A 108 -41.09 8.96 -51.15
C TRP A 108 -42.56 8.56 -51.32
N THR A 109 -43.11 8.95 -52.47
CA THR A 109 -44.55 8.86 -52.75
C THR A 109 -44.92 7.59 -53.50
N THR A 110 -45.79 6.75 -52.92
CA THR A 110 -46.34 5.57 -53.60
C THR A 110 -47.87 5.53 -53.55
N TYR A 111 -48.50 5.87 -54.68
CA TYR A 111 -49.94 6.08 -54.74
C TYR A 111 -50.82 4.81 -54.59
N PHE A 112 -50.25 3.59 -54.54
CA PHE A 112 -51.05 2.35 -54.58
C PHE A 112 -50.45 1.12 -53.86
N SER A 113 -49.48 1.30 -52.96
CA SER A 113 -48.80 0.12 -52.39
C SER A 113 -48.21 0.29 -51.00
N TYR A 114 -47.36 1.29 -50.77
CA TYR A 114 -46.55 1.34 -49.55
C TYR A 114 -46.82 2.60 -48.73
N GLY A 115 -47.76 3.44 -49.12
CA GLY A 115 -47.96 4.74 -48.49
C GLY A 115 -46.82 5.70 -48.81
N HIS A 116 -46.73 6.76 -48.03
CA HIS A 116 -45.75 7.82 -48.21
C HIS A 116 -44.76 7.85 -47.04
N VAL A 117 -43.52 8.24 -47.34
CA VAL A 117 -42.44 8.30 -46.35
C VAL A 117 -41.62 9.56 -46.55
N THR A 118 -41.63 10.45 -45.57
CA THR A 118 -40.69 11.58 -45.50
C THR A 118 -39.31 11.08 -45.13
N VAL A 119 -38.30 11.40 -45.94
CA VAL A 119 -36.89 11.09 -45.66
C VAL A 119 -36.08 12.38 -45.62
N VAL A 120 -35.37 12.61 -44.51
CA VAL A 120 -34.59 13.82 -44.28
C VAL A 120 -33.09 13.56 -44.11
N ASN A 121 -32.30 14.59 -44.37
CA ASN A 121 -30.86 14.68 -44.11
C ASN A 121 -29.97 13.72 -44.93
N THR A 122 -30.42 13.23 -46.08
CA THR A 122 -29.62 12.36 -46.96
C THR A 122 -28.81 13.15 -47.99
N PRO A 123 -27.63 12.67 -48.45
CA PRO A 123 -26.82 13.42 -49.41
C PRO A 123 -27.49 13.57 -50.80
N ASP A 124 -28.28 12.59 -51.19
CA ASP A 124 -29.07 12.45 -52.41
C ASP A 124 -30.50 11.97 -52.07
N TYR A 125 -31.39 11.95 -53.07
CA TYR A 125 -32.77 11.46 -52.94
C TYR A 125 -33.00 10.22 -53.81
N CYS A 126 -34.07 9.49 -53.53
CA CYS A 126 -34.60 8.46 -54.42
C CYS A 126 -36.09 8.69 -54.66
N SER A 127 -36.62 8.06 -55.70
CA SER A 127 -38.05 8.13 -56.04
C SER A 127 -38.65 6.73 -56.09
N ASN A 128 -39.94 6.63 -56.43
CA ASN A 128 -40.62 5.37 -56.67
C ASN A 128 -40.25 4.75 -58.04
N SER A 129 -38.94 4.62 -58.31
CA SER A 129 -38.38 3.96 -59.49
C SER A 129 -37.37 2.88 -59.07
N SER A 130 -37.17 1.86 -59.90
CA SER A 130 -36.24 0.77 -59.56
C SER A 130 -34.82 1.29 -59.31
N PRO A 131 -34.13 0.89 -58.21
CA PRO A 131 -34.48 -0.22 -57.31
C PRO A 131 -35.29 0.19 -56.05
N THR A 132 -35.66 1.45 -55.90
CA THR A 132 -36.36 2.00 -54.71
C THR A 132 -37.88 2.05 -54.86
N ASN A 133 -38.45 1.37 -55.86
CA ASN A 133 -39.91 1.27 -56.06
C ASN A 133 -40.60 0.19 -55.18
N THR A 134 -39.88 -0.31 -54.17
CA THR A 134 -40.40 -1.25 -53.17
C THR A 134 -39.96 -0.78 -51.79
N PHE A 135 -40.70 -1.14 -50.74
CA PHE A 135 -40.33 -0.79 -49.38
C PHE A 135 -38.95 -1.32 -48.98
N GLY A 136 -38.64 -2.59 -49.30
CA GLY A 136 -37.30 -3.15 -49.10
C GLY A 136 -36.21 -2.43 -49.90
N GLY A 137 -36.53 -1.94 -51.10
CA GLY A 137 -35.64 -1.09 -51.90
C GLY A 137 -35.32 0.24 -51.23
N LEU A 138 -36.35 0.92 -50.69
CA LEU A 138 -36.19 2.14 -49.90
C LEU A 138 -35.35 1.88 -48.64
N ILE A 139 -35.65 0.82 -47.89
CA ILE A 139 -34.85 0.41 -46.71
C ILE A 139 -33.38 0.23 -47.08
N ASN A 140 -33.09 -0.54 -48.13
CA ASN A 140 -31.71 -0.80 -48.57
C ASN A 140 -31.00 0.49 -48.98
N TRP A 141 -31.70 1.40 -49.66
CA TRP A 141 -31.18 2.70 -50.03
C TRP A 141 -30.90 3.58 -48.80
N LEU A 142 -31.82 3.64 -47.84
CA LEU A 142 -31.67 4.44 -46.63
C LEU A 142 -30.60 3.89 -45.69
N ASN A 143 -30.44 2.56 -45.60
CA ASN A 143 -29.41 1.92 -44.80
C ASN A 143 -27.99 2.37 -45.17
N ALA A 144 -27.75 2.71 -46.43
CA ALA A 144 -26.47 3.23 -46.91
C ALA A 144 -26.22 4.73 -46.63
N ARG A 145 -27.18 5.45 -46.03
CA ARG A 145 -27.15 6.93 -45.90
C ARG A 145 -27.42 7.39 -44.47
N ASN A 146 -26.86 8.53 -44.07
CA ASN A 146 -27.17 9.11 -42.76
C ASN A 146 -28.47 9.93 -42.82
N GLY A 147 -29.62 9.28 -42.77
CA GLY A 147 -30.92 9.94 -42.82
C GLY A 147 -31.91 9.35 -41.83
N ALA A 148 -33.03 10.05 -41.64
CA ALA A 148 -34.17 9.60 -40.86
C ALA A 148 -35.41 9.55 -41.76
N ALA A 149 -36.29 8.59 -41.50
CA ALA A 149 -37.53 8.38 -42.22
C ALA A 149 -38.73 8.40 -41.27
N PHE A 150 -39.84 8.95 -41.76
CA PHE A 150 -41.11 9.05 -41.05
C PHE A 150 -42.21 8.49 -41.92
N PHE A 151 -43.11 7.70 -41.34
CA PHE A 151 -44.31 7.25 -42.03
C PHE A 151 -45.31 8.40 -42.06
N ASN A 152 -45.71 8.81 -43.26
CA ASN A 152 -46.60 9.94 -43.44
C ASN A 152 -48.06 9.50 -43.38
N HIS A 153 -48.90 10.35 -42.78
CA HIS A 153 -50.38 10.33 -42.79
C HIS A 153 -51.07 8.95 -42.94
N PRO A 154 -50.75 7.95 -42.11
CA PRO A 154 -51.31 6.61 -42.26
C PRO A 154 -52.84 6.62 -42.08
N GLY A 155 -53.55 6.13 -43.10
CA GLY A 155 -55.02 6.08 -43.11
C GLY A 155 -55.71 7.25 -43.81
N TRP A 156 -54.95 8.12 -44.51
CA TRP A 156 -55.50 9.24 -45.28
C TRP A 156 -56.55 8.82 -46.33
N ASP A 157 -56.36 7.69 -47.01
CA ASP A 157 -57.38 7.09 -47.90
C ASP A 157 -57.61 5.61 -47.56
N ALA A 158 -58.26 5.38 -46.41
CA ALA A 158 -58.48 4.08 -45.77
C ALA A 158 -59.21 3.01 -46.64
N PHE A 159 -59.70 3.34 -47.84
CA PHE A 159 -60.54 2.43 -48.62
C PHE A 159 -60.20 2.30 -50.10
N ALA A 160 -59.18 2.99 -50.62
CA ALA A 160 -58.97 3.03 -52.07
C ALA A 160 -57.77 2.20 -52.58
N PHE A 161 -56.67 2.02 -51.84
CA PHE A 161 -55.39 1.74 -52.53
C PHE A 161 -54.34 0.78 -51.89
N ASN A 162 -54.71 -0.12 -50.96
CA ASN A 162 -53.74 -1.04 -50.30
C ASN A 162 -52.51 -0.30 -49.72
N GLU A 163 -52.73 0.85 -49.08
CA GLU A 163 -51.67 1.63 -48.44
C GLU A 163 -50.98 0.80 -47.34
N PHE A 164 -49.68 1.01 -47.12
CA PHE A 164 -48.89 0.24 -46.16
C PHE A 164 -48.97 -1.29 -46.36
N ASN A 165 -48.99 -1.81 -47.59
CA ASN A 165 -48.91 -3.25 -47.89
C ASN A 165 -47.56 -3.92 -47.45
N HIS A 166 -46.76 -3.21 -46.66
CA HIS A 166 -45.56 -3.69 -45.99
C HIS A 166 -45.71 -3.68 -44.46
N PHE A 167 -46.88 -3.37 -43.90
CA PHE A 167 -47.08 -3.16 -42.46
C PHE A 167 -46.78 -4.41 -41.60
N SER A 168 -46.70 -5.58 -42.22
CA SER A 168 -46.23 -6.81 -41.56
C SER A 168 -44.70 -6.94 -41.47
N ASP A 169 -43.94 -6.15 -42.24
CA ASP A 169 -42.49 -6.23 -42.33
C ASP A 169 -41.86 -5.06 -41.55
N PRO A 170 -41.00 -5.33 -40.55
CA PRO A 170 -40.41 -4.26 -39.75
C PRO A 170 -39.50 -3.36 -40.58
N PRO A 171 -39.54 -2.03 -40.35
CA PRO A 171 -38.62 -1.13 -41.01
C PRO A 171 -37.19 -1.27 -40.46
N CYS A 172 -36.21 -0.65 -41.12
CA CYS A 172 -34.90 -0.49 -40.50
C CYS A 172 -34.91 0.60 -39.41
N SER A 173 -33.86 0.63 -38.59
CA SER A 173 -33.70 1.56 -37.45
C SER A 173 -33.70 3.06 -37.82
N LYS A 174 -33.65 3.39 -39.11
CA LYS A 174 -33.73 4.78 -39.62
C LYS A 174 -35.15 5.24 -39.87
N PHE A 175 -36.14 4.35 -39.82
CA PHE A 175 -37.54 4.76 -39.67
C PHE A 175 -37.78 5.04 -38.21
N VAL A 176 -37.88 6.31 -37.87
CA VAL A 176 -37.82 6.76 -36.48
C VAL A 176 -39.16 7.22 -35.97
N GLY A 177 -40.15 7.51 -36.82
CA GLY A 177 -41.44 7.99 -36.36
C GLY A 177 -42.59 7.75 -37.33
N MET A 178 -43.80 8.00 -36.84
CA MET A 178 -45.04 7.97 -37.60
C MET A 178 -45.85 9.21 -37.25
N GLU A 179 -46.41 9.85 -38.27
CA GLU A 179 -47.22 11.04 -38.09
C GLU A 179 -48.55 10.71 -37.40
N LEU A 180 -48.79 11.34 -36.26
CA LEU A 180 -50.04 11.19 -35.48
C LEU A 180 -51.04 12.32 -35.74
N TRP A 181 -50.62 13.35 -36.46
CA TRP A 181 -51.44 14.42 -37.03
C TRP A 181 -50.83 14.81 -38.37
N ASN A 182 -51.66 15.30 -39.30
CA ASN A 182 -51.23 15.70 -40.63
C ASN A 182 -52.18 16.73 -41.26
N ASP A 183 -51.63 17.73 -41.95
CA ASP A 183 -52.38 18.87 -42.51
C ASP A 183 -53.26 19.53 -41.43
N HIS A 184 -54.58 19.62 -41.64
CA HIS A 184 -55.51 20.23 -40.69
C HIS A 184 -56.15 19.21 -39.73
N ASP A 185 -55.76 17.93 -39.82
CA ASP A 185 -56.38 16.83 -39.11
C ASP A 185 -55.48 16.30 -37.96
N GLY A 186 -55.95 16.43 -36.72
CA GLY A 186 -55.22 16.04 -35.52
C GLY A 186 -55.35 14.55 -35.13
N PHE A 187 -55.03 14.23 -33.87
CA PHE A 187 -55.04 12.88 -33.31
C PHE A 187 -56.34 12.09 -33.54
N SER A 188 -57.49 12.76 -33.64
CA SER A 188 -58.77 12.09 -33.90
C SER A 188 -58.79 11.29 -35.21
N LYS A 189 -58.01 11.71 -36.23
CA LYS A 189 -57.94 11.06 -37.53
C LYS A 189 -56.74 10.12 -37.67
N TYR A 190 -55.60 10.43 -37.06
CA TYR A 190 -54.35 9.71 -37.32
C TYR A 190 -53.83 8.88 -36.14
N TYR A 191 -54.30 9.11 -34.90
CA TYR A 191 -53.96 8.30 -33.74
C TYR A 191 -55.15 7.48 -33.21
N TYR A 192 -56.31 8.12 -32.99
CA TYR A 192 -57.54 7.48 -32.52
C TYR A 192 -58.34 6.78 -33.63
N ASN A 193 -57.67 6.42 -34.73
CA ASN A 193 -58.29 5.72 -35.85
C ASN A 193 -58.35 4.21 -35.63
N ASN A 194 -59.02 3.52 -36.56
CA ASN A 194 -58.97 2.07 -36.68
C ASN A 194 -57.95 1.76 -37.78
N GLY A 195 -56.77 1.28 -37.38
CA GLY A 195 -55.57 1.14 -38.20
C GLY A 195 -55.67 0.13 -39.34
N TYR A 196 -54.55 -0.55 -39.60
CA TYR A 196 -54.42 -1.50 -40.71
C TYR A 196 -55.21 -2.80 -40.49
N TYR A 197 -55.25 -3.31 -39.26
CA TYR A 197 -55.91 -4.57 -38.92
C TYR A 197 -57.34 -4.34 -38.42
N SER A 198 -58.22 -5.29 -38.75
CA SER A 198 -59.58 -5.31 -38.22
C SER A 198 -59.67 -6.21 -37.00
N SER A 199 -60.58 -5.87 -36.06
CA SER A 199 -60.90 -6.67 -34.86
C SER A 199 -59.79 -6.77 -33.80
N ASP A 200 -58.95 -5.74 -33.69
CA ASP A 200 -57.84 -5.68 -32.72
C ASP A 200 -58.12 -4.77 -31.50
N GLY A 201 -59.37 -4.32 -31.38
CA GLY A 201 -59.79 -3.33 -30.38
C GLY A 201 -59.84 -1.90 -30.90
N ASN A 202 -59.82 -1.70 -32.22
CA ASN A 202 -59.76 -0.40 -32.90
C ASN A 202 -58.48 0.35 -32.52
N LYS A 203 -57.33 -0.32 -32.63
CA LYS A 203 -56.04 0.34 -32.39
C LYS A 203 -55.64 1.14 -33.62
N GLY A 204 -55.01 2.28 -33.40
CA GLY A 204 -54.47 3.08 -34.50
C GLY A 204 -53.18 2.49 -35.06
N TYR A 205 -52.77 2.96 -36.24
CA TYR A 205 -51.54 2.50 -36.91
C TYR A 205 -50.29 2.57 -36.01
N PHE A 206 -50.17 3.60 -35.18
CA PHE A 206 -49.03 3.72 -34.26
C PHE A 206 -49.01 2.60 -33.23
N ASP A 207 -50.13 2.33 -32.56
CA ASP A 207 -50.23 1.24 -31.59
C ASP A 207 -49.98 -0.12 -32.26
N GLU A 208 -50.52 -0.35 -33.45
CA GLU A 208 -50.33 -1.59 -34.19
C GLU A 208 -48.87 -1.83 -34.60
N ALA A 209 -48.14 -0.76 -34.95
CA ALA A 209 -46.72 -0.82 -35.25
C ALA A 209 -45.92 -1.18 -33.99
N LEU A 210 -46.22 -0.53 -32.86
CA LEU A 210 -45.53 -0.82 -31.58
C LEU A 210 -45.78 -2.25 -31.09
N ILE A 211 -47.01 -2.78 -31.23
CA ILE A 211 -47.36 -4.18 -30.90
C ILE A 211 -46.55 -5.18 -31.73
N ARG A 212 -46.11 -4.77 -32.92
CA ARG A 212 -45.27 -5.55 -33.84
C ARG A 212 -43.77 -5.31 -33.65
N ASP A 213 -43.41 -4.71 -32.52
CA ASP A 213 -42.02 -4.41 -32.12
C ASP A 213 -41.33 -3.37 -33.02
N TRP A 214 -42.10 -2.55 -33.76
CA TRP A 214 -41.51 -1.43 -34.49
C TRP A 214 -41.01 -0.38 -33.50
N LYS A 215 -39.70 -0.11 -33.54
CA LYS A 215 -39.06 0.89 -32.68
C LYS A 215 -39.19 2.29 -33.26
N ILE A 216 -40.41 2.81 -33.30
CA ILE A 216 -40.76 4.15 -33.82
C ILE A 216 -41.30 5.07 -32.73
N GLY A 217 -41.19 6.38 -32.95
CA GLY A 217 -41.66 7.45 -32.09
C GLY A 217 -42.93 8.13 -32.58
N ALA A 218 -43.56 8.90 -31.70
CA ALA A 218 -44.77 9.67 -31.97
C ALA A 218 -44.40 10.99 -32.66
N ALA A 219 -44.53 11.05 -33.99
CA ALA A 219 -44.17 12.22 -34.79
C ALA A 219 -45.42 13.00 -35.25
N GLY A 220 -45.20 14.08 -35.99
CA GLY A 220 -46.23 14.87 -36.66
C GLY A 220 -45.66 15.53 -37.91
N GLY A 221 -46.52 15.88 -38.86
CA GLY A 221 -46.11 16.51 -40.11
C GLY A 221 -47.17 17.47 -40.62
N ASP A 222 -46.75 18.61 -41.17
CA ASP A 222 -47.68 19.63 -41.66
C ASP A 222 -48.33 19.19 -42.97
N ASP A 223 -47.60 18.45 -43.82
CA ASP A 223 -47.98 18.16 -45.22
C ASP A 223 -48.51 19.40 -45.95
N ASN A 224 -47.90 20.53 -45.62
CA ASN A 224 -48.47 21.80 -45.98
C ASN A 224 -48.16 22.12 -47.45
N HIS A 225 -49.23 22.26 -48.24
CA HIS A 225 -49.20 22.64 -49.65
C HIS A 225 -49.56 24.12 -49.88
N THR A 226 -49.82 24.87 -48.81
CA THR A 226 -50.19 26.29 -48.85
C THR A 226 -49.04 27.16 -48.33
N ALA A 227 -49.00 28.45 -48.63
CA ALA A 227 -47.91 29.33 -48.20
C ALA A 227 -48.00 29.78 -46.72
N THR A 228 -48.40 28.88 -45.81
CA THR A 228 -48.58 29.12 -44.35
C THR A 228 -47.85 28.08 -43.47
N TRP A 229 -46.60 27.76 -43.84
CA TRP A 229 -45.80 26.74 -43.16
C TRP A 229 -45.63 27.00 -41.66
N GLY A 230 -46.05 26.04 -40.82
CA GLY A 230 -45.98 26.15 -39.37
C GLY A 230 -47.01 27.09 -38.71
N THR A 231 -47.98 27.62 -39.46
CA THR A 231 -49.02 28.51 -38.91
C THR A 231 -50.45 28.13 -39.33
N ALA A 232 -50.62 27.09 -40.15
CA ALA A 232 -51.94 26.58 -40.54
C ALA A 232 -52.72 26.00 -39.36
N THR A 233 -52.01 25.39 -38.41
CA THR A 233 -52.57 24.80 -37.18
C THR A 233 -51.72 25.19 -35.96
N GLN A 234 -52.12 24.73 -34.77
CA GLN A 234 -51.29 24.80 -33.57
C GLN A 234 -50.40 23.55 -33.41
N PHE A 235 -50.43 22.60 -34.34
CA PHE A 235 -49.81 21.30 -34.15
C PHE A 235 -48.30 21.36 -34.39
N ASN A 236 -47.54 20.59 -33.61
CA ASN A 236 -46.09 20.56 -33.70
C ASN A 236 -45.52 19.19 -33.34
N MET A 237 -44.26 18.96 -33.72
CA MET A 237 -43.42 17.94 -33.13
C MET A 237 -42.42 18.61 -32.18
N GLY A 238 -42.43 18.20 -30.91
CA GLY A 238 -41.48 18.66 -29.90
C GLY A 238 -40.29 17.71 -29.80
N VAL A 239 -39.06 18.21 -30.00
CA VAL A 239 -37.81 17.43 -29.98
C VAL A 239 -36.95 17.82 -28.78
N LEU A 240 -36.51 16.83 -28.00
CA LEU A 240 -35.66 17.02 -26.82
C LEU A 240 -34.18 16.88 -27.21
N ALA A 241 -33.50 18.03 -27.32
CA ALA A 241 -32.09 18.10 -27.71
C ALA A 241 -31.28 19.02 -26.78
N PRO A 242 -29.96 18.78 -26.63
CA PRO A 242 -29.12 19.59 -25.76
C PRO A 242 -28.92 21.03 -26.26
N ALA A 243 -28.96 21.24 -27.58
CA ALA A 243 -28.81 22.55 -28.20
C ALA A 243 -29.59 22.65 -29.51
N LYS A 244 -29.90 23.88 -29.94
CA LYS A 244 -30.60 24.18 -31.19
C LYS A 244 -29.61 24.18 -32.36
N THR A 245 -29.05 23.02 -32.66
CA THR A 245 -28.22 22.82 -33.86
C THR A 245 -28.89 21.76 -34.73
N ARG A 246 -28.63 21.80 -36.04
CA ARG A 246 -29.14 20.76 -36.95
C ARG A 246 -28.69 19.37 -36.51
N SER A 247 -27.45 19.25 -36.03
CA SER A 247 -26.88 17.96 -35.59
C SER A 247 -27.56 17.45 -34.33
N ASP A 248 -27.67 18.27 -33.28
CA ASP A 248 -28.24 17.84 -31.99
C ASP A 248 -29.72 17.49 -32.13
N ILE A 249 -30.48 18.25 -32.93
CA ILE A 249 -31.89 17.96 -33.22
C ILE A 249 -31.99 16.68 -34.06
N PHE A 250 -31.11 16.47 -35.04
CA PHE A 250 -31.10 15.24 -35.83
C PHE A 250 -30.74 14.01 -34.98
N ASP A 251 -29.78 14.12 -34.08
CA ASP A 251 -29.39 13.03 -33.17
C ASP A 251 -30.52 12.71 -32.18
N ALA A 252 -31.27 13.72 -31.72
CA ALA A 252 -32.48 13.52 -30.93
C ALA A 252 -33.59 12.81 -31.73
N ILE A 253 -33.78 13.16 -33.01
CA ILE A 253 -34.69 12.48 -33.93
C ILE A 253 -34.28 11.01 -34.13
N LEU A 254 -33.00 10.74 -34.40
CA LEU A 254 -32.49 9.37 -34.52
C LEU A 254 -32.65 8.56 -33.23
N ALA A 255 -32.67 9.22 -32.08
CA ALA A 255 -32.91 8.63 -30.78
C ALA A 255 -34.39 8.54 -30.38
N ARG A 256 -35.34 8.98 -31.23
CA ARG A 256 -36.78 9.07 -30.89
C ARG A 256 -37.08 9.94 -29.66
N ARG A 257 -36.20 10.89 -29.34
CA ARG A 257 -36.42 11.87 -28.25
C ARG A 257 -37.33 12.99 -28.73
N PHE A 258 -38.56 12.64 -29.12
CA PHE A 258 -39.56 13.60 -29.56
C PHE A 258 -40.97 13.13 -29.22
N PHE A 259 -41.90 14.07 -29.19
CA PHE A 259 -43.32 13.82 -28.97
C PHE A 259 -44.15 14.56 -30.02
N SER A 260 -45.35 14.07 -30.25
CA SER A 260 -46.33 14.71 -31.12
C SER A 260 -47.28 15.52 -30.27
N THR A 261 -47.65 16.72 -30.71
CA THR A 261 -48.59 17.58 -29.98
C THR A 261 -49.56 18.29 -30.94
N ILE A 262 -50.83 18.37 -30.53
CA ILE A 262 -51.84 19.23 -31.18
C ILE A 262 -51.98 20.59 -30.46
N ASP A 263 -51.01 20.91 -29.61
CA ASP A 263 -50.80 22.20 -28.97
C ASP A 263 -49.46 22.82 -29.43
N LYS A 264 -49.38 24.16 -29.46
CA LYS A 264 -48.25 24.89 -30.02
C LYS A 264 -47.01 24.87 -29.12
N ASN A 265 -47.17 24.74 -27.81
CA ASN A 265 -46.13 25.01 -26.80
C ASN A 265 -46.08 23.99 -25.65
N LEU A 266 -46.97 23.00 -25.62
CA LEU A 266 -46.97 21.93 -24.63
C LEU A 266 -45.63 21.18 -24.58
N VAL A 267 -45.03 21.15 -23.38
CA VAL A 267 -43.76 20.48 -23.07
C VAL A 267 -44.02 19.12 -22.45
N LEU A 268 -43.25 18.11 -22.86
CA LEU A 268 -43.37 16.74 -22.33
C LEU A 268 -42.01 16.05 -22.18
N SER A 269 -41.76 15.50 -21.00
CA SER A 269 -40.72 14.50 -20.71
C SER A 269 -41.35 13.24 -20.14
N PHE A 270 -40.84 12.10 -20.56
CA PHE A 270 -41.21 10.79 -20.08
C PHE A 270 -39.95 9.93 -19.90
N LYS A 271 -39.65 9.56 -18.65
CA LYS A 271 -38.48 8.77 -18.27
C LYS A 271 -38.85 7.46 -17.63
N ILE A 272 -38.05 6.42 -17.88
CA ILE A 272 -38.00 5.20 -17.05
C ILE A 272 -36.55 4.95 -16.65
N ASN A 273 -36.31 4.75 -15.35
CA ASN A 273 -34.96 4.56 -14.80
C ASN A 273 -33.99 5.70 -15.19
N GLY A 274 -34.49 6.93 -15.30
CA GLY A 274 -33.72 8.10 -15.72
C GLY A 274 -33.48 8.24 -17.22
N HIS A 275 -33.81 7.24 -18.04
CA HIS A 275 -33.69 7.28 -19.50
C HIS A 275 -34.95 7.87 -20.14
N GLU A 276 -34.77 8.85 -21.02
CA GLU A 276 -35.85 9.57 -21.71
C GLU A 276 -36.57 8.72 -22.77
N MET A 277 -37.76 9.15 -23.17
CA MET A 277 -38.52 8.61 -24.32
C MET A 277 -37.62 8.38 -25.55
N GLY A 278 -37.90 7.30 -26.28
CA GLY A 278 -37.11 6.82 -27.40
C GLY A 278 -35.98 5.85 -27.03
N SER A 279 -35.62 5.76 -25.74
CA SER A 279 -34.61 4.82 -25.25
C SER A 279 -35.07 3.36 -25.27
N THR A 280 -34.08 2.45 -25.26
CA THR A 280 -34.28 1.02 -24.95
C THR A 280 -33.49 0.69 -23.70
N ILE A 281 -34.14 0.11 -22.70
CA ILE A 281 -33.55 -0.23 -21.40
C ILE A 281 -33.79 -1.71 -21.04
N LEU A 282 -33.04 -2.24 -20.09
CA LEU A 282 -33.22 -3.60 -19.58
C LEU A 282 -34.51 -3.73 -18.73
N GLY A 283 -35.12 -4.92 -18.77
CA GLY A 283 -36.22 -5.29 -17.89
C GLY A 283 -35.82 -5.29 -16.40
N GLY A 284 -36.76 -4.97 -15.53
CA GLY A 284 -36.55 -4.77 -14.11
C GLY A 284 -37.74 -4.09 -13.43
N THR A 285 -37.58 -3.64 -12.19
CA THR A 285 -38.58 -2.82 -11.51
C THR A 285 -38.05 -1.39 -11.42
N TRP A 286 -38.62 -0.51 -12.23
CA TRP A 286 -38.10 0.84 -12.43
C TRP A 286 -39.13 1.91 -12.06
N ASN A 287 -38.67 3.14 -11.82
CA ASN A 287 -39.55 4.28 -11.65
C ASN A 287 -39.78 4.97 -13.00
N ALA A 288 -41.05 5.12 -13.39
CA ALA A 288 -41.48 5.95 -14.50
C ALA A 288 -41.80 7.37 -13.99
N VAL A 289 -41.28 8.40 -14.65
CA VAL A 289 -41.49 9.82 -14.32
C VAL A 289 -42.02 10.55 -15.55
N ILE A 290 -43.12 11.28 -15.40
CA ILE A 290 -43.70 12.13 -16.44
C ILE A 290 -43.71 13.57 -15.92
N GLU A 291 -43.14 14.48 -16.68
CA GLU A 291 -43.13 15.92 -16.41
C GLU A 291 -43.68 16.64 -17.64
N THR A 292 -44.64 17.53 -17.43
CA THR A 292 -45.28 18.29 -18.50
C THR A 292 -45.74 19.64 -18.00
N PHE A 293 -45.70 20.65 -18.86
CA PHE A 293 -46.19 22.00 -18.60
C PHE A 293 -46.39 22.72 -19.92
N ASP A 294 -47.09 23.85 -19.86
CA ASP A 294 -47.29 24.71 -21.01
C ASP A 294 -46.74 26.13 -20.76
N ALA A 295 -46.14 26.74 -21.79
CA ALA A 295 -45.59 28.10 -21.74
C ALA A 295 -46.67 29.17 -21.47
N ASP A 296 -47.92 28.96 -21.92
CA ASP A 296 -49.03 29.88 -21.64
C ASP A 296 -49.86 29.51 -20.39
N ASN A 297 -49.37 28.53 -19.60
CA ASN A 297 -49.91 28.09 -18.31
C ASN A 297 -51.30 27.45 -18.37
N GLU A 298 -51.57 26.68 -19.42
CA GLU A 298 -52.75 25.84 -19.47
C GLU A 298 -52.73 24.70 -18.43
N VAL A 299 -53.93 24.30 -18.00
CA VAL A 299 -54.10 23.29 -16.95
C VAL A 299 -54.10 21.90 -17.57
N VAL A 300 -53.21 21.03 -17.09
CA VAL A 300 -53.20 19.61 -17.44
C VAL A 300 -54.26 18.87 -16.63
N VAL A 301 -55.23 18.27 -17.33
CA VAL A 301 -56.39 17.60 -16.73
C VAL A 301 -56.28 16.09 -16.74
N ASN A 302 -55.46 15.52 -17.62
CA ASN A 302 -55.27 14.08 -17.73
C ASN A 302 -53.83 13.73 -18.16
N ILE A 303 -53.23 12.75 -17.49
CA ILE A 303 -52.00 12.10 -17.88
C ILE A 303 -52.26 10.59 -17.83
N ASP A 304 -52.08 9.89 -18.94
CA ASP A 304 -52.18 8.44 -19.00
C ASP A 304 -50.79 7.85 -19.24
N LEU A 305 -50.37 6.88 -18.41
CA LEU A 305 -49.24 6.00 -18.70
C LEU A 305 -49.77 4.72 -19.34
N LEU A 306 -49.25 4.41 -20.52
CA LEU A 306 -49.61 3.23 -21.30
C LEU A 306 -48.48 2.21 -21.26
N LYS A 307 -48.84 0.93 -21.17
CA LYS A 307 -47.97 -0.23 -21.33
C LYS A 307 -48.56 -1.10 -22.44
N ASN A 308 -47.76 -1.41 -23.46
CA ASN A 308 -48.17 -2.28 -24.57
C ASN A 308 -49.53 -1.86 -25.19
N GLY A 309 -49.72 -0.55 -25.37
CA GLY A 309 -50.95 0.05 -25.92
C GLY A 309 -52.18 -0.02 -25.01
N SER A 310 -52.01 -0.30 -23.71
CA SER A 310 -53.08 -0.30 -22.71
C SER A 310 -52.76 0.68 -21.59
N VAL A 311 -53.73 1.49 -21.17
CA VAL A 311 -53.56 2.40 -20.03
C VAL A 311 -53.39 1.59 -18.74
N ILE A 312 -52.29 1.82 -18.02
CA ILE A 312 -52.00 1.17 -16.73
C ILE A 312 -52.15 2.13 -15.54
N GLN A 313 -52.09 3.44 -15.79
CA GLN A 313 -52.28 4.46 -14.77
C GLN A 313 -52.79 5.75 -15.41
N THR A 314 -53.74 6.39 -14.73
CA THR A 314 -54.25 7.72 -15.09
C THR A 314 -54.09 8.66 -13.91
N TRP A 315 -53.60 9.87 -14.15
CA TRP A 315 -53.60 10.98 -13.20
C TRP A 315 -54.48 12.11 -13.72
N THR A 316 -55.10 12.86 -12.81
CA THR A 316 -55.89 14.07 -13.10
C THR A 316 -55.36 15.24 -12.29
N PRO A 317 -54.20 15.83 -12.67
CA PRO A 317 -53.48 16.73 -11.78
C PRO A 317 -54.22 18.05 -11.50
N GLY A 318 -54.89 18.62 -12.51
CA GLY A 318 -55.61 19.89 -12.36
C GLY A 318 -54.68 21.08 -12.05
N MET A 319 -53.45 21.04 -12.58
CA MET A 319 -52.42 22.08 -12.40
C MET A 319 -51.63 22.29 -13.69
N THR A 320 -50.84 23.36 -13.75
CA THR A 320 -50.15 23.82 -14.97
C THR A 320 -48.78 23.19 -15.21
N HIS A 321 -48.18 22.55 -14.19
CA HIS A 321 -46.88 21.87 -14.30
C HIS A 321 -46.82 20.62 -13.41
N PRO A 322 -47.56 19.55 -13.74
CA PRO A 322 -47.49 18.30 -12.99
C PRO A 322 -46.19 17.52 -13.23
N VAL A 323 -45.68 16.91 -12.15
CA VAL A 323 -44.68 15.83 -12.18
C VAL A 323 -45.29 14.61 -11.48
N VAL A 324 -45.48 13.52 -12.21
CA VAL A 324 -46.06 12.28 -11.68
C VAL A 324 -45.07 11.13 -11.81
N SER A 325 -45.15 10.16 -10.90
CA SER A 325 -44.29 8.97 -10.95
C SER A 325 -44.99 7.69 -10.51
N LEU A 326 -44.49 6.56 -10.99
CA LEU A 326 -44.98 5.22 -10.65
C LEU A 326 -43.84 4.19 -10.71
N SER A 327 -43.74 3.31 -9.71
CA SER A 327 -42.90 2.11 -9.80
C SER A 327 -43.61 1.06 -10.66
N ILE A 328 -42.95 0.64 -11.74
CA ILE A 328 -43.50 -0.26 -12.76
C ILE A 328 -42.59 -1.47 -12.95
N ALA A 329 -43.21 -2.61 -13.23
CA ALA A 329 -42.52 -3.81 -13.67
C ALA A 329 -42.37 -3.79 -15.20
N CYS A 330 -41.12 -3.86 -15.65
CA CYS A 330 -40.70 -3.86 -17.04
C CYS A 330 -40.18 -5.26 -17.40
N ALA A 331 -40.92 -5.99 -18.22
CA ALA A 331 -40.49 -7.27 -18.77
C ALA A 331 -39.93 -7.09 -20.19
N ASP A 332 -39.06 -8.02 -20.61
CA ASP A 332 -38.56 -8.06 -21.98
C ASP A 332 -39.70 -7.98 -23.02
N GLY A 333 -39.55 -7.11 -24.01
CA GLY A 333 -40.55 -6.84 -25.04
C GLY A 333 -41.63 -5.82 -24.64
N ASP A 334 -41.70 -5.38 -23.38
CA ASP A 334 -42.60 -4.30 -23.01
C ASP A 334 -42.21 -2.97 -23.68
N TYR A 335 -43.18 -2.10 -23.88
CA TYR A 335 -42.96 -0.69 -24.19
C TYR A 335 -43.96 0.18 -23.45
N PHE A 336 -43.54 1.40 -23.13
CA PHE A 336 -44.33 2.37 -22.40
C PHE A 336 -44.31 3.70 -23.12
N TYR A 337 -45.42 4.44 -23.07
CA TYR A 337 -45.49 5.82 -23.53
C TYR A 337 -46.57 6.56 -22.74
N THR A 338 -46.60 7.89 -22.82
CA THR A 338 -47.58 8.70 -22.11
C THR A 338 -48.39 9.55 -23.06
N ARG A 339 -49.65 9.78 -22.67
CA ARG A 339 -50.52 10.80 -23.26
C ARG A 339 -50.84 11.86 -22.22
N VAL A 340 -50.86 13.11 -22.63
CA VAL A 340 -51.21 14.27 -21.80
C VAL A 340 -52.31 15.05 -22.48
N ARG A 341 -53.35 15.46 -21.73
CA ARG A 341 -54.42 16.34 -22.21
C ARG A 341 -54.61 17.54 -21.30
N GLN A 342 -54.77 18.71 -21.93
CA GLN A 342 -55.04 20.00 -21.32
C GLN A 342 -56.56 20.30 -21.27
N ALA A 343 -56.94 21.30 -20.49
CA ALA A 343 -58.33 21.67 -20.24
C ALA A 343 -59.05 22.25 -21.47
N ASP A 344 -58.31 22.86 -22.38
CA ASP A 344 -58.79 23.52 -23.61
C ASP A 344 -58.95 22.53 -24.78
N GLY A 345 -58.31 21.36 -24.71
CA GLY A 345 -58.33 20.31 -25.72
C GLY A 345 -56.95 19.97 -26.28
N GLY A 346 -55.91 20.74 -25.97
CA GLY A 346 -54.52 20.44 -26.29
C GLY A 346 -54.10 19.06 -25.79
N GLU A 347 -53.29 18.36 -26.59
CA GLU A 347 -52.88 16.98 -26.29
C GLU A 347 -51.47 16.71 -26.81
N ALA A 348 -50.68 15.94 -26.05
CA ALA A 348 -49.39 15.41 -26.51
C ALA A 348 -49.28 13.90 -26.26
N ILE A 349 -48.54 13.22 -27.14
CA ILE A 349 -48.23 11.80 -27.07
C ILE A 349 -46.71 11.64 -27.17
N SER A 350 -46.09 11.04 -26.16
CA SER A 350 -44.64 10.81 -26.15
C SER A 350 -44.24 9.68 -27.10
N SER A 351 -42.99 9.71 -27.57
CA SER A 351 -42.37 8.48 -28.07
C SER A 351 -42.25 7.42 -26.96
N PRO A 352 -42.14 6.12 -27.30
CA PRO A 352 -42.07 5.07 -26.30
C PRO A 352 -40.68 4.91 -25.68
N VAL A 353 -40.62 4.43 -24.45
CA VAL A 353 -39.45 3.74 -23.88
C VAL A 353 -39.66 2.24 -24.08
N PHE A 354 -38.68 1.57 -24.69
CA PHE A 354 -38.72 0.15 -25.00
C PHE A 354 -37.94 -0.67 -23.97
N ILE A 355 -38.41 -1.87 -23.67
CA ILE A 355 -37.75 -2.82 -22.77
C ILE A 355 -37.21 -4.00 -23.58
N SER A 356 -35.93 -4.32 -23.39
CA SER A 356 -35.27 -5.45 -24.06
C SER A 356 -34.32 -6.14 -23.09
N GLY A 357 -34.42 -7.46 -22.94
CA GLY A 357 -33.67 -8.25 -21.95
C GLY A 357 -34.15 -8.07 -20.51
N MET A 358 -33.49 -8.74 -19.56
CA MET A 358 -33.76 -8.68 -18.11
C MET A 358 -32.46 -8.41 -17.36
N ALA A 359 -32.45 -7.42 -16.46
CA ALA A 359 -31.29 -7.12 -15.62
C ALA A 359 -30.87 -8.34 -14.78
N GLN A 360 -29.57 -8.66 -14.76
CA GLN A 360 -28.98 -9.74 -13.96
C GLN A 360 -28.07 -9.19 -12.86
N PRO A 361 -28.04 -9.83 -11.67
CA PRO A 361 -27.08 -9.44 -10.64
C PRO A 361 -25.64 -9.84 -11.02
N PRO A 362 -24.62 -9.17 -10.46
CA PRO A 362 -23.23 -9.44 -10.79
C PRO A 362 -22.74 -10.80 -10.28
N LEU A 363 -21.66 -11.32 -10.85
CA LEU A 363 -20.90 -12.45 -10.34
C LEU A 363 -19.74 -11.95 -9.48
N ILE A 364 -19.45 -12.65 -8.38
CA ILE A 364 -18.37 -12.29 -7.46
C ILE A 364 -17.76 -13.54 -6.80
N ALA A 365 -16.43 -13.58 -6.73
CA ALA A 365 -15.71 -14.58 -5.94
C ALA A 365 -14.43 -13.98 -5.34
N ILE A 366 -14.14 -14.31 -4.07
CA ILE A 366 -12.82 -14.05 -3.49
C ILE A 366 -11.81 -15.00 -4.16
N THR A 367 -10.74 -14.43 -4.72
CA THR A 367 -9.66 -15.16 -5.41
C THR A 367 -8.43 -15.36 -4.51
N SER A 368 -8.26 -14.51 -3.50
CA SER A 368 -7.22 -14.65 -2.47
C SER A 368 -7.69 -14.01 -1.17
N PRO A 369 -7.42 -14.59 0.01
CA PRO A 369 -6.84 -15.92 0.21
C PRO A 369 -7.78 -17.04 -0.29
N THR A 370 -7.28 -18.28 -0.34
CA THR A 370 -8.11 -19.45 -0.68
C THR A 370 -8.57 -20.19 0.59
N THR A 371 -9.64 -20.98 0.49
CA THR A 371 -10.17 -21.72 1.64
C THR A 371 -9.10 -22.65 2.24
N GLY A 372 -8.93 -22.58 3.56
CA GLY A 372 -7.91 -23.32 4.29
C GLY A 372 -6.56 -22.61 4.38
N SER A 373 -6.45 -21.37 3.89
CA SER A 373 -5.22 -20.58 4.05
C SER A 373 -4.92 -20.37 5.54
N VAL A 374 -3.66 -20.58 5.91
CA VAL A 374 -3.12 -20.35 7.25
C VAL A 374 -2.18 -19.15 7.20
N VAL A 375 -2.38 -18.21 8.11
CA VAL A 375 -1.62 -16.96 8.19
C VAL A 375 -1.21 -16.67 9.63
N THR A 376 -0.12 -15.95 9.82
CA THR A 376 0.40 -15.65 11.17
C THR A 376 -0.21 -14.36 11.71
N ALA A 377 -0.60 -14.35 12.98
CA ALA A 377 -1.09 -13.14 13.64
C ALA A 377 -0.06 -12.01 13.57
N GLY A 378 -0.52 -10.80 13.27
CA GLY A 378 0.31 -9.62 13.02
C GLY A 378 0.80 -9.45 11.57
N SER A 379 0.40 -10.34 10.65
CA SER A 379 0.64 -10.15 9.21
C SER A 379 -0.49 -9.34 8.53
N GLU A 380 -0.14 -8.70 7.42
CA GLU A 380 -1.10 -8.06 6.51
C GLU A 380 -1.55 -9.07 5.45
N ILE A 381 -2.86 -9.26 5.31
CA ILE A 381 -3.45 -10.16 4.32
C ILE A 381 -4.08 -9.33 3.21
N VAL A 382 -3.66 -9.56 1.97
CA VAL A 382 -4.34 -9.00 0.80
C VAL A 382 -5.52 -9.91 0.45
N ILE A 383 -6.72 -9.35 0.55
CA ILE A 383 -7.95 -10.01 0.12
C ILE A 383 -8.28 -9.46 -1.26
N SER A 384 -8.37 -10.34 -2.25
CA SER A 384 -8.68 -10.01 -3.64
C SER A 384 -9.97 -10.71 -4.06
N ALA A 385 -10.79 -10.03 -4.84
CA ALA A 385 -11.97 -10.61 -5.45
C ALA A 385 -12.04 -10.30 -6.95
N ASP A 386 -12.66 -11.22 -7.68
CA ASP A 386 -13.00 -11.03 -9.09
C ASP A 386 -14.50 -10.84 -9.21
N ALA A 387 -14.90 -9.73 -9.83
CA ALA A 387 -16.28 -9.29 -9.95
C ALA A 387 -16.58 -8.92 -11.40
N SER A 388 -17.69 -9.42 -11.94
CA SER A 388 -18.10 -9.15 -13.32
C SER A 388 -19.60 -9.06 -13.45
N ASP A 389 -20.06 -8.20 -14.35
CA ASP A 389 -21.46 -8.05 -14.71
C ASP A 389 -21.63 -8.33 -16.21
N THR A 390 -22.66 -9.07 -16.59
CA THR A 390 -22.88 -9.50 -17.98
C THR A 390 -23.63 -8.48 -18.82
N ASP A 391 -24.36 -7.58 -18.19
CA ASP A 391 -25.32 -6.66 -18.79
C ASP A 391 -25.22 -5.24 -18.24
N GLY A 392 -24.35 -5.01 -17.25
CA GLY A 392 -24.05 -3.71 -16.66
C GLY A 392 -22.59 -3.53 -16.27
N THR A 393 -22.36 -2.70 -15.24
CA THR A 393 -21.03 -2.43 -14.68
C THR A 393 -21.04 -2.56 -13.16
N ILE A 394 -19.92 -3.03 -12.59
CA ILE A 394 -19.75 -3.12 -11.13
C ILE A 394 -19.54 -1.71 -10.56
N MET A 395 -20.32 -1.35 -9.55
CA MET A 395 -20.22 -0.06 -8.88
C MET A 395 -19.35 -0.09 -7.62
N GLN A 396 -19.33 -1.20 -6.91
CA GLN A 396 -18.50 -1.39 -5.72
C GLN A 396 -18.38 -2.86 -5.32
N VAL A 397 -17.29 -3.20 -4.63
CA VAL A 397 -17.10 -4.47 -3.93
C VAL A 397 -16.82 -4.21 -2.45
N GLU A 398 -17.66 -4.76 -1.58
CA GLU A 398 -17.51 -4.73 -0.13
C GLU A 398 -16.90 -6.04 0.36
N PHE A 399 -15.96 -5.98 1.31
CA PHE A 399 -15.29 -7.14 1.88
C PHE A 399 -15.61 -7.28 3.37
N TYR A 400 -15.89 -8.51 3.78
CA TYR A 400 -16.35 -8.82 5.14
C TYR A 400 -15.49 -9.89 5.79
N LYS A 401 -15.27 -9.74 7.09
CA LYS A 401 -14.79 -10.79 8.01
C LYS A 401 -15.95 -11.21 8.89
N ASP A 402 -16.38 -12.44 8.75
CA ASP A 402 -17.62 -12.97 9.31
C ASP A 402 -18.82 -12.11 8.84
N SER A 403 -19.39 -11.28 9.72
CA SER A 403 -20.44 -10.31 9.39
C SER A 403 -19.97 -8.85 9.45
N GLU A 404 -18.71 -8.60 9.76
CA GLU A 404 -18.13 -7.27 9.93
C GLU A 404 -17.54 -6.77 8.60
N LEU A 405 -17.95 -5.58 8.16
CA LEU A 405 -17.35 -4.92 7.01
C LEU A 405 -15.92 -4.47 7.36
N ILE A 406 -14.94 -4.99 6.64
CA ILE A 406 -13.51 -4.70 6.86
C ILE A 406 -12.92 -3.76 5.80
N GLY A 407 -13.63 -3.54 4.69
CA GLY A 407 -13.25 -2.58 3.67
C GLY A 407 -14.14 -2.64 2.44
N GLN A 408 -13.94 -1.69 1.53
CA GLN A 408 -14.58 -1.67 0.22
C GLN A 408 -13.60 -1.18 -0.83
N ASP A 409 -13.81 -1.58 -2.07
CA ASP A 409 -13.08 -1.11 -3.23
C ASP A 409 -14.06 -0.73 -4.34
N LEU A 410 -13.85 0.44 -4.95
CA LEU A 410 -14.71 0.99 -6.00
C LEU A 410 -14.14 0.74 -7.39
N PHE A 411 -12.89 0.27 -7.50
CA PHE A 411 -12.20 0.14 -8.79
C PHE A 411 -11.44 -1.19 -8.90
N PRO A 412 -11.44 -1.85 -10.07
CA PRO A 412 -10.65 -3.06 -10.27
C PRO A 412 -9.14 -2.73 -10.39
N PRO A 413 -8.23 -3.63 -9.96
CA PRO A 413 -8.51 -4.93 -9.34
C PRO A 413 -9.06 -4.78 -7.92
N TYR A 414 -10.17 -5.44 -7.60
CA TYR A 414 -10.83 -5.27 -6.30
C TYR A 414 -10.03 -5.95 -5.20
N ASN A 415 -9.42 -5.16 -4.33
CA ASN A 415 -8.64 -5.70 -3.22
C ASN A 415 -8.60 -4.77 -2.00
N ILE A 416 -8.44 -5.38 -0.83
CA ILE A 416 -8.17 -4.67 0.42
C ILE A 416 -7.03 -5.34 1.18
N VAL A 417 -6.41 -4.59 2.08
CA VAL A 417 -5.45 -5.11 3.06
C VAL A 417 -6.13 -5.22 4.41
N TRP A 418 -6.17 -6.43 4.96
CA TRP A 418 -6.74 -6.71 6.28
C TRP A 418 -5.64 -7.13 7.28
N PRO A 419 -5.47 -6.41 8.40
CA PRO A 419 -4.46 -6.75 9.42
C PRO A 419 -4.97 -7.87 10.34
N ALA A 420 -4.39 -9.07 10.24
CA ALA A 420 -4.80 -10.24 11.01
C ALA A 420 -4.19 -10.22 12.43
N MET A 421 -4.67 -9.34 13.29
CA MET A 421 -4.04 -9.09 14.61
C MET A 421 -4.29 -10.18 15.66
N VAL A 422 -5.33 -11.00 15.51
CA VAL A 422 -5.79 -11.94 16.54
C VAL A 422 -5.87 -13.36 15.98
N PRO A 423 -5.26 -14.36 16.64
CA PRO A 423 -5.42 -15.76 16.25
C PRO A 423 -6.89 -16.23 16.30
N GLY A 424 -7.30 -17.06 15.35
CA GLY A 424 -8.66 -17.57 15.25
C GLY A 424 -9.03 -18.08 13.85
N ASN A 425 -10.24 -18.63 13.73
CA ASN A 425 -10.81 -19.03 12.44
C ASN A 425 -11.82 -17.96 11.99
N PHE A 426 -11.71 -17.52 10.73
CA PHE A 426 -12.58 -16.48 10.16
C PHE A 426 -13.13 -16.93 8.81
N VAL A 427 -14.30 -16.40 8.45
CA VAL A 427 -14.87 -16.55 7.10
C VAL A 427 -14.84 -15.21 6.39
N LEU A 428 -14.19 -15.14 5.24
CA LEU A 428 -14.17 -13.96 4.39
C LEU A 428 -15.25 -14.07 3.31
N THR A 429 -16.02 -12.99 3.09
CA THR A 429 -16.98 -12.89 1.98
C THR A 429 -16.85 -11.53 1.29
N ALA A 430 -17.19 -11.47 0.01
CA ALA A 430 -17.26 -10.22 -0.74
C ALA A 430 -18.67 -10.02 -1.32
N ARG A 431 -19.17 -8.78 -1.38
CA ARG A 431 -20.43 -8.42 -2.03
C ARG A 431 -20.17 -7.45 -3.16
N ALA A 432 -20.65 -7.76 -4.36
CA ALA A 432 -20.60 -6.84 -5.50
C ALA A 432 -21.98 -6.24 -5.76
N TRP A 433 -22.01 -4.95 -6.13
CA TRP A 433 -23.20 -4.21 -6.55
C TRP A 433 -23.03 -3.69 -7.97
N ASP A 434 -24.12 -3.70 -8.76
CA ASP A 434 -24.12 -3.19 -10.14
C ASP A 434 -24.74 -1.79 -10.27
N ASP A 435 -24.74 -1.25 -11.50
CA ASP A 435 -25.31 0.05 -11.87
C ASP A 435 -26.85 0.09 -11.88
N THR A 436 -27.50 -1.07 -11.74
CA THR A 436 -28.95 -1.23 -11.64
C THR A 436 -29.43 -1.40 -10.20
N GLY A 437 -28.51 -1.54 -9.25
CA GLY A 437 -28.74 -1.70 -7.82
C GLY A 437 -28.94 -3.14 -7.37
N LEU A 438 -28.74 -4.15 -8.23
CA LEU A 438 -28.73 -5.55 -7.82
C LEU A 438 -27.36 -5.91 -7.21
N SER A 439 -27.33 -6.99 -6.44
CA SER A 439 -26.10 -7.45 -5.80
C SER A 439 -26.05 -8.96 -5.59
N THR A 440 -24.82 -9.47 -5.48
CA THR A 440 -24.51 -10.85 -5.15
C THR A 440 -23.49 -10.89 -4.02
N LEU A 441 -23.68 -11.81 -3.07
CA LEU A 441 -22.71 -12.15 -2.03
C LEU A 441 -21.94 -13.39 -2.46
N SER A 442 -20.61 -13.37 -2.32
CA SER A 442 -19.75 -14.51 -2.65
C SER A 442 -19.94 -15.66 -1.66
N GLU A 443 -19.51 -16.85 -2.06
CA GLU A 443 -19.25 -17.94 -1.11
C GLU A 443 -18.22 -17.52 -0.05
N GLY A 444 -18.29 -18.16 1.12
CA GLY A 444 -17.39 -17.90 2.23
C GLY A 444 -16.04 -18.60 2.09
N VAL A 445 -14.95 -17.83 2.22
CA VAL A 445 -13.57 -18.34 2.26
C VAL A 445 -13.12 -18.47 3.71
N GLY A 446 -13.04 -19.70 4.21
CA GLY A 446 -12.55 -19.97 5.56
C GLY A 446 -11.03 -19.88 5.65
N ILE A 447 -10.50 -19.13 6.61
CA ILE A 447 -9.06 -19.00 6.89
C ILE A 447 -8.74 -19.23 8.38
N THR A 448 -7.50 -19.58 8.68
CA THR A 448 -6.98 -19.75 10.05
C THR A 448 -5.83 -18.78 10.30
N VAL A 449 -5.95 -17.97 11.35
CA VAL A 449 -4.88 -17.12 11.86
C VAL A 449 -4.23 -17.81 13.06
N GLU A 450 -2.95 -18.17 12.93
CA GLU A 450 -2.17 -18.84 13.97
C GLU A 450 -1.28 -17.84 14.74
N PRO A 451 -0.95 -18.11 16.02
CA PRO A 451 0.05 -17.33 16.73
C PRO A 451 1.43 -17.45 16.07
N PRO A 452 2.32 -16.45 16.22
CA PRO A 452 3.70 -16.56 15.74
C PRO A 452 4.45 -17.70 16.43
N ALA A 453 5.36 -18.35 15.68
CA ALA A 453 6.17 -19.44 16.21
C ALA A 453 7.11 -18.93 17.33
N PRO A 454 7.36 -19.72 18.39
CA PRO A 454 8.31 -19.36 19.44
C PRO A 454 9.73 -19.14 18.90
N GLU A 455 10.41 -18.10 19.37
CA GLU A 455 11.78 -17.75 19.00
C GLU A 455 12.68 -17.63 20.25
N LEU A 456 13.93 -18.08 20.13
CA LEU A 456 14.95 -17.94 21.17
C LEU A 456 16.35 -17.80 20.53
N ALA A 457 17.07 -16.76 20.92
CA ALA A 457 18.49 -16.57 20.62
C ALA A 457 19.22 -15.95 21.81
N VAL A 458 20.50 -16.28 21.99
CA VAL A 458 21.34 -15.75 23.08
C VAL A 458 22.69 -15.31 22.51
N THR A 459 23.16 -14.12 22.89
CA THR A 459 24.44 -13.57 22.42
C THR A 459 25.23 -12.87 23.54
N PRO A 460 26.57 -12.87 23.50
CA PRO A 460 27.42 -13.62 22.57
C PRO A 460 27.47 -15.13 22.89
N GLU A 461 27.98 -15.95 21.96
CA GLU A 461 28.15 -17.40 22.16
C GLU A 461 29.17 -17.73 23.26
N ASN A 462 30.18 -16.87 23.45
CA ASN A 462 31.18 -17.01 24.50
C ASN A 462 31.58 -15.64 25.09
N GLN A 463 31.90 -15.65 26.39
CA GLN A 463 32.56 -14.55 27.09
C GLN A 463 33.92 -15.02 27.62
N ASN A 464 34.99 -14.28 27.34
CA ASN A 464 36.32 -14.52 27.90
C ASN A 464 36.59 -13.54 29.03
N VAL A 465 36.97 -14.05 30.20
CA VAL A 465 37.23 -13.24 31.40
C VAL A 465 38.57 -13.62 32.04
N SER A 466 39.15 -12.70 32.82
CA SER A 466 40.39 -12.95 33.54
C SER A 466 40.17 -13.90 34.72
N ALA A 467 41.27 -14.36 35.33
CA ALA A 467 41.24 -15.21 36.52
C ALA A 467 40.56 -14.55 37.75
N ALA A 468 40.33 -13.22 37.74
CA ALA A 468 39.64 -12.53 38.83
C ALA A 468 38.14 -12.89 38.88
N SER A 469 37.49 -12.68 40.03
CA SER A 469 36.03 -12.76 40.14
C SER A 469 35.34 -11.58 39.44
N GLY A 470 34.12 -11.77 38.96
CA GLY A 470 33.39 -10.71 38.27
C GLY A 470 32.02 -11.15 37.75
N THR A 471 31.49 -10.38 36.79
CA THR A 471 30.20 -10.63 36.14
C THR A 471 30.30 -10.51 34.62
N ALA A 472 29.57 -11.35 33.88
CA ALA A 472 29.47 -11.31 32.42
C ALA A 472 27.99 -11.34 31.98
N GLY A 473 27.64 -10.60 30.93
CA GLY A 473 26.27 -10.47 30.44
C GLY A 473 26.03 -11.13 29.08
N TYR A 474 24.83 -11.69 28.93
CA TYR A 474 24.30 -12.26 27.70
C TYR A 474 22.92 -11.68 27.40
N VAL A 475 22.68 -11.28 26.16
CA VAL A 475 21.40 -10.78 25.66
C VAL A 475 20.56 -11.96 25.18
N VAL A 476 19.30 -12.03 25.63
CA VAL A 476 18.30 -13.00 25.19
C VAL A 476 17.29 -12.30 24.29
N THR A 477 17.09 -12.81 23.08
CA THR A 477 16.00 -12.41 22.18
C THR A 477 14.95 -13.52 22.18
N SER A 478 13.72 -13.22 22.57
CA SER A 478 12.63 -14.20 22.60
C SER A 478 11.25 -13.53 22.52
N ASN A 479 10.25 -14.27 22.04
CA ASN A 479 8.83 -13.89 22.06
C ASN A 479 8.00 -14.71 23.06
N THR A 480 8.67 -15.48 23.94
CA THR A 480 8.02 -16.30 24.97
C THR A 480 8.83 -16.27 26.28
N ASP A 481 8.39 -17.01 27.29
CA ASP A 481 9.07 -17.12 28.58
C ASP A 481 10.26 -18.10 28.49
N TRP A 482 11.35 -17.77 29.19
CA TRP A 482 12.59 -18.55 29.16
C TRP A 482 13.21 -18.73 30.56
N THR A 483 14.02 -19.79 30.69
CA THR A 483 14.78 -20.14 31.90
C THR A 483 16.26 -20.35 31.56
N ALA A 484 17.17 -20.08 32.49
CA ALA A 484 18.61 -20.29 32.31
C ALA A 484 19.26 -21.03 33.49
N LEU A 485 20.25 -21.87 33.20
CA LEU A 485 21.00 -22.67 34.17
C LEU A 485 22.50 -22.67 33.82
N CYS A 486 23.36 -22.69 34.84
CA CYS A 486 24.81 -22.86 34.68
C CYS A 486 25.27 -24.22 35.25
N ASN A 487 26.16 -24.91 34.54
CA ASN A 487 26.65 -26.23 34.95
C ASN A 487 27.78 -26.19 36.01
N ALA A 488 28.34 -25.02 36.29
CA ALA A 488 29.54 -24.86 37.09
C ALA A 488 29.27 -24.27 38.48
N GLY A 489 29.73 -24.92 39.54
CA GLY A 489 29.52 -24.45 40.93
C GLY A 489 30.23 -23.14 41.29
N TRP A 490 31.11 -22.63 40.44
CA TRP A 490 31.81 -21.35 40.60
C TRP A 490 31.14 -20.19 39.85
N CYS A 491 30.03 -20.45 39.16
CA CYS A 491 29.26 -19.48 38.35
C CYS A 491 27.75 -19.58 38.65
N THR A 492 27.08 -18.45 38.88
CA THR A 492 25.62 -18.37 39.12
C THR A 492 24.98 -17.43 38.11
N VAL A 493 23.77 -17.76 37.63
CA VAL A 493 23.10 -17.01 36.54
C VAL A 493 21.69 -16.51 36.90
N THR A 494 21.21 -15.46 36.21
CA THR A 494 19.78 -15.06 36.23
C THR A 494 18.89 -16.24 35.80
N PRO A 495 17.95 -16.72 36.64
CA PRO A 495 17.31 -18.02 36.40
C PRO A 495 16.17 -18.00 35.36
N SER A 496 15.55 -16.86 35.07
CA SER A 496 14.41 -16.77 34.13
C SER A 496 14.10 -15.35 33.66
N GLY A 497 13.31 -15.23 32.58
CA GLY A 497 12.75 -13.98 32.07
C GLY A 497 11.62 -14.21 31.06
N SER A 498 11.04 -13.12 30.54
CA SER A 498 9.94 -13.14 29.56
C SER A 498 10.25 -12.22 28.37
N GLY A 499 10.06 -12.70 27.14
CA GLY A 499 10.40 -11.93 25.95
C GLY A 499 11.90 -11.61 25.87
N ASN A 500 12.26 -10.46 25.30
CA ASN A 500 13.66 -10.01 25.27
C ASN A 500 14.16 -9.67 26.69
N GLY A 501 15.39 -10.07 27.01
CA GLY A 501 15.99 -9.82 28.33
C GLY A 501 17.49 -10.11 28.41
N THR A 502 17.99 -10.27 29.64
CA THR A 502 19.42 -10.44 29.90
C THR A 502 19.67 -11.56 30.91
N VAL A 503 20.64 -12.42 30.62
CA VAL A 503 21.23 -13.37 31.59
C VAL A 503 22.55 -12.78 32.08
N LEU A 504 22.67 -12.57 33.40
CA LEU A 504 23.92 -12.17 34.04
C LEU A 504 24.55 -13.39 34.71
N ALA A 505 25.83 -13.64 34.42
CA ALA A 505 26.64 -14.70 35.01
C ALA A 505 27.64 -14.10 36.01
N GLU A 506 27.51 -14.42 37.29
CA GLU A 506 28.42 -14.01 38.36
C GLU A 506 29.38 -15.14 38.69
N PHE A 507 30.68 -14.89 38.73
CA PHE A 507 31.72 -15.91 38.87
C PHE A 507 32.79 -15.58 39.91
N THR A 508 33.29 -16.61 40.60
CA THR A 508 34.38 -16.50 41.57
C THR A 508 35.76 -16.50 40.89
N ALA A 509 36.82 -16.11 41.61
CA ALA A 509 38.18 -16.11 41.08
C ALA A 509 38.68 -17.53 40.77
N ASN A 510 39.49 -17.69 39.73
CA ASN A 510 40.20 -18.92 39.39
C ASN A 510 41.64 -18.82 39.91
N THR A 511 41.94 -19.54 41.00
CA THR A 511 43.29 -19.54 41.60
C THR A 511 44.21 -20.62 41.01
N SER A 512 43.71 -21.45 40.09
CA SER A 512 44.50 -22.44 39.36
C SER A 512 45.13 -21.82 38.12
N THR A 513 46.28 -22.33 37.68
CA THR A 513 46.91 -21.96 36.40
C THR A 513 46.20 -22.53 35.18
N ILE A 514 45.21 -23.40 35.39
CA ILE A 514 44.42 -24.03 34.31
C ILE A 514 43.16 -23.21 34.06
N GLU A 515 42.90 -22.91 32.78
CA GLU A 515 41.64 -22.32 32.32
C GLU A 515 40.44 -23.21 32.67
N ARG A 516 39.31 -22.59 33.00
CA ARG A 516 38.05 -23.30 33.25
C ARG A 516 36.90 -22.69 32.48
N VAL A 517 35.95 -23.54 32.07
CA VAL A 517 34.80 -23.15 31.25
C VAL A 517 33.51 -23.54 31.96
N ALA A 518 32.54 -22.63 31.95
CA ALA A 518 31.17 -22.91 32.36
C ALA A 518 30.25 -22.88 31.13
N GLU A 519 29.28 -23.80 31.08
CA GLU A 519 28.20 -23.80 30.09
C GLU A 519 26.94 -23.24 30.73
N ILE A 520 26.29 -22.34 30.01
CA ILE A 520 25.04 -21.69 30.39
C ILE A 520 23.99 -22.07 29.35
N THR A 521 22.95 -22.79 29.77
CA THR A 521 21.86 -23.23 28.89
C THR A 521 20.62 -22.40 29.14
N VAL A 522 20.10 -21.77 28.08
CA VAL A 522 18.83 -21.03 28.08
C VAL A 522 17.79 -21.82 27.30
N SER A 523 16.60 -21.99 27.87
CA SER A 523 15.50 -22.79 27.31
C SER A 523 14.20 -22.01 27.27
N ALA A 524 13.43 -22.18 26.20
CA ALA A 524 12.09 -21.66 26.04
C ALA A 524 11.18 -22.77 25.47
N VAL A 525 9.90 -22.78 25.85
CA VAL A 525 8.96 -23.81 25.37
C VAL A 525 8.75 -23.67 23.86
N GLY A 526 8.89 -24.76 23.11
CA GLY A 526 8.70 -24.76 21.66
C GLY A 526 9.92 -24.32 20.85
N THR A 527 11.06 -24.04 21.49
CA THR A 527 12.35 -23.77 20.83
C THR A 527 13.38 -24.85 21.14
N VAL A 528 14.49 -24.85 20.39
CA VAL A 528 15.69 -25.61 20.79
C VAL A 528 16.44 -24.79 21.85
N PRO A 529 16.87 -25.38 22.98
CA PRO A 529 17.71 -24.68 23.96
C PRO A 529 19.01 -24.15 23.35
N VAL A 530 19.43 -22.95 23.76
CA VAL A 530 20.68 -22.33 23.33
C VAL A 530 21.70 -22.45 24.45
N THR A 531 22.90 -22.93 24.14
CA THR A 531 24.02 -23.03 25.09
C THR A 531 25.10 -22.02 24.72
N VAL A 532 25.54 -21.24 25.69
CA VAL A 532 26.64 -20.27 25.59
C VAL A 532 27.68 -20.56 26.67
N THR A 533 28.91 -20.10 26.48
CA THR A 533 30.02 -20.40 27.40
C THR A 533 30.57 -19.16 28.09
N LEU A 534 31.12 -19.37 29.29
CA LEU A 534 31.97 -18.43 30.00
C LEU A 534 33.34 -19.10 30.21
N THR A 535 34.35 -18.61 29.51
CA THR A 535 35.73 -19.08 29.60
C THR A 535 36.52 -18.16 30.51
N GLN A 536 36.99 -18.70 31.64
CA GLN A 536 37.77 -17.97 32.63
C GLN A 536 39.22 -18.45 32.62
N ALA A 537 40.15 -17.54 32.32
CA ALA A 537 41.58 -17.83 32.30
C ALA A 537 42.09 -18.40 33.64
N GLY A 538 43.17 -19.18 33.57
CA GLY A 538 43.96 -19.56 34.74
C GLY A 538 44.74 -18.36 35.30
N ALA A 539 45.08 -18.40 36.58
CA ALA A 539 46.01 -17.46 37.20
C ALA A 539 47.44 -17.67 36.66
N THR A 540 48.23 -16.60 36.59
CA THR A 540 49.61 -16.65 36.08
C THR A 540 50.59 -16.80 37.23
N ASP A 541 51.54 -17.74 37.12
CA ASP A 541 52.66 -17.83 38.07
C ASP A 541 53.55 -16.59 38.00
N LYS A 542 54.17 -16.24 39.12
CA LYS A 542 54.90 -14.99 39.31
C LYS A 542 56.39 -15.20 39.14
N ILE A 543 57.12 -14.14 38.79
CA ILE A 543 58.59 -14.15 38.73
C ILE A 543 59.13 -13.34 39.91
N PHE A 544 59.94 -13.98 40.76
CA PHE A 544 60.62 -13.35 41.88
C PHE A 544 62.10 -13.21 41.57
N ASN A 545 62.59 -11.97 41.55
CA ASN A 545 63.98 -11.62 41.29
C ASN A 545 64.64 -11.06 42.55
N LEU A 546 65.78 -11.63 42.91
CA LEU A 546 66.56 -11.31 44.10
C LEU A 546 67.96 -10.84 43.68
N ILE A 547 68.52 -9.86 44.41
CA ILE A 547 69.95 -9.52 44.39
C ILE A 547 70.53 -9.70 45.78
N VAL A 548 71.56 -10.52 45.91
CA VAL A 548 72.25 -10.82 47.18
C VAL A 548 73.71 -11.18 46.90
N LEU A 549 74.61 -10.83 47.83
CA LEU A 549 76.06 -11.10 47.70
C LEU A 549 76.53 -11.93 48.91
N LEU A 550 77.54 -12.77 48.72
CA LEU A 550 78.12 -13.64 49.75
C LEU A 550 79.54 -13.15 50.06
N GLN A 551 79.84 -12.87 51.34
CA GLN A 551 81.15 -12.32 51.72
C GLN A 551 82.31 -13.24 51.34
N GLY A 552 82.09 -14.56 51.47
CA GLY A 552 83.08 -15.58 51.13
C GLY A 552 83.56 -15.47 49.69
N LEU A 553 82.62 -15.29 48.77
CA LEU A 553 82.87 -15.34 47.33
C LEU A 553 83.12 -13.95 46.71
N TYR A 554 83.12 -12.89 47.52
CA TYR A 554 83.11 -11.51 47.02
C TYR A 554 84.47 -11.10 46.43
N ASP A 555 84.50 -10.73 45.14
CA ASP A 555 85.73 -10.37 44.43
C ASP A 555 85.84 -8.88 44.03
N GLY A 556 84.80 -8.08 44.34
CA GLY A 556 84.80 -6.62 44.19
C GLY A 556 83.75 -6.09 43.21
N ASN A 557 83.47 -4.79 43.28
CA ASN A 557 82.52 -4.07 42.42
C ASN A 557 81.10 -4.69 42.32
N GLY A 558 80.64 -5.39 43.36
CA GLY A 558 79.33 -6.03 43.38
C GLY A 558 79.28 -7.38 42.66
N THR A 559 80.43 -8.00 42.38
CA THR A 559 80.53 -9.35 41.81
C THR A 559 81.08 -10.36 42.82
N MET A 560 80.93 -11.62 42.46
CA MET A 560 81.45 -12.78 43.18
C MET A 560 82.15 -13.73 42.20
N HIS A 561 83.13 -14.46 42.69
CA HIS A 561 83.67 -15.60 41.96
C HIS A 561 82.80 -16.85 42.21
N PRO A 562 82.79 -17.82 41.29
CA PRO A 562 82.15 -19.11 41.54
C PRO A 562 82.87 -19.87 42.65
N ALA A 563 82.11 -20.61 43.46
CA ALA A 563 82.67 -21.62 44.35
C ALA A 563 83.37 -22.72 43.53
N LEU A 564 84.60 -23.07 43.89
CA LEU A 564 85.45 -23.98 43.14
C LEU A 564 85.44 -25.41 43.74
N ASP A 565 85.75 -26.39 42.91
CA ASP A 565 86.05 -27.76 43.32
C ASP A 565 87.53 -27.92 43.72
N GLU A 566 87.93 -29.12 44.14
CA GLU A 566 89.31 -29.40 44.60
C GLU A 566 90.37 -29.25 43.51
N SER A 567 89.94 -29.09 42.25
CA SER A 567 90.80 -28.86 41.08
C SER A 567 90.84 -27.38 40.67
N GLY A 568 90.17 -26.49 41.41
CA GLY A 568 90.06 -25.07 41.11
C GLY A 568 89.10 -24.75 39.96
N ILE A 569 88.15 -25.64 39.66
CA ILE A 569 87.14 -25.47 38.60
C ILE A 569 85.80 -25.07 39.22
N PRO A 570 85.04 -24.12 38.62
CA PRO A 570 83.71 -23.74 39.11
C PRO A 570 82.76 -24.94 39.29
N TYR A 571 82.32 -25.19 40.53
CA TYR A 571 81.57 -26.39 40.91
C TYR A 571 80.17 -26.45 40.26
N TRP A 572 79.48 -25.31 40.18
CA TRP A 572 78.15 -25.19 39.58
C TRP A 572 78.15 -24.61 38.16
N GLY A 573 79.34 -24.27 37.63
CA GLY A 573 79.51 -23.56 36.36
C GLY A 573 80.04 -22.13 36.55
N ALA A 574 80.62 -21.57 35.49
CA ALA A 574 81.39 -20.31 35.59
C ALA A 574 80.55 -19.07 35.94
N ASP A 575 79.25 -19.08 35.64
CA ASP A 575 78.34 -17.95 35.84
C ASP A 575 77.49 -18.07 37.12
N ILE A 576 77.71 -19.12 37.93
CA ILE A 576 76.99 -19.38 39.18
C ILE A 576 77.97 -19.24 40.33
N ALA A 577 77.72 -18.27 41.21
CA ALA A 577 78.47 -18.07 42.44
C ALA A 577 78.29 -19.29 43.36
N ASP A 578 77.03 -19.58 43.71
CA ASP A 578 76.67 -20.71 44.57
C ASP A 578 75.15 -21.01 44.53
N LYS A 579 74.70 -21.93 45.39
CA LYS A 579 73.29 -22.28 45.61
C LYS A 579 72.74 -21.68 46.90
N ILE A 580 71.56 -21.06 46.82
CA ILE A 580 70.84 -20.51 47.99
C ILE A 580 69.46 -21.18 48.15
N SER A 581 68.88 -21.01 49.34
CA SER A 581 67.46 -21.31 49.60
C SER A 581 66.72 -20.04 49.98
N ILE A 582 65.46 -19.95 49.55
CA ILE A 582 64.58 -18.79 49.77
C ILE A 582 63.31 -19.28 50.46
N GLU A 583 62.96 -18.65 51.58
CA GLU A 583 61.71 -18.89 52.32
C GLU A 583 60.82 -17.65 52.25
N LEU A 584 59.53 -17.84 51.91
CA LEU A 584 58.48 -16.84 52.08
C LEU A 584 57.77 -17.11 53.41
N HIS A 585 57.82 -16.16 54.33
CA HIS A 585 57.16 -16.25 55.63
C HIS A 585 55.92 -15.36 55.67
N ASN A 586 54.89 -15.76 56.42
CA ASN A 586 53.67 -14.98 56.60
C ASN A 586 53.98 -13.56 57.10
N GLY A 587 53.53 -12.52 56.40
CA GLY A 587 53.82 -11.12 56.74
C GLY A 587 53.27 -10.66 58.10
N SER A 588 52.33 -11.38 58.70
CA SER A 588 51.81 -11.11 60.05
C SER A 588 52.37 -12.03 61.14
N ASN A 589 53.01 -13.14 60.76
CA ASN A 589 53.58 -14.11 61.69
C ASN A 589 54.82 -14.77 61.06
N TYR A 590 55.99 -14.18 61.30
CA TYR A 590 57.25 -14.61 60.70
C TYR A 590 57.59 -16.10 60.95
N ALA A 591 57.14 -16.70 62.06
CA ALA A 591 57.40 -18.11 62.36
C ALA A 591 56.73 -19.10 61.38
N GLU A 592 55.75 -18.65 60.59
CA GLU A 592 55.03 -19.49 59.62
C GLU A 592 55.66 -19.39 58.23
N VAL A 593 56.33 -20.47 57.80
CA VAL A 593 56.87 -20.60 56.44
C VAL A 593 55.74 -21.01 55.49
N MET A 594 55.47 -20.14 54.52
CA MET A 594 54.42 -20.31 53.52
C MET A 594 54.93 -21.04 52.27
N LEU A 595 56.19 -20.80 51.89
CA LEU A 595 56.85 -21.44 50.77
C LEU A 595 58.35 -21.55 51.04
N LEU A 596 58.93 -22.72 50.74
CA LEU A 596 60.36 -22.96 50.74
C LEU A 596 60.81 -23.35 49.33
N LEU A 597 61.87 -22.69 48.85
CA LEU A 597 62.50 -22.92 47.56
C LEU A 597 63.98 -23.22 47.80
N GLU A 598 64.44 -24.39 47.37
CA GLU A 598 65.80 -24.86 47.60
C GLU A 598 66.60 -24.93 46.29
N ASN A 599 67.93 -24.91 46.40
CA ASN A 599 68.87 -25.08 45.28
C ASN A 599 68.76 -24.03 44.17
N ILE A 600 68.43 -22.79 44.54
CA ILE A 600 68.32 -21.67 43.62
C ILE A 600 69.72 -21.22 43.20
N ASP A 601 69.94 -21.07 41.90
CA ASP A 601 71.18 -20.51 41.35
C ASP A 601 71.33 -19.05 41.75
N LEU A 602 72.41 -18.75 42.46
CA LEU A 602 72.88 -17.39 42.69
C LEU A 602 74.01 -17.11 41.72
N HIS A 603 73.81 -16.16 40.81
CA HIS A 603 74.79 -15.82 39.79
C HIS A 603 75.96 -15.00 40.37
N THR A 604 77.07 -14.97 39.63
CA THR A 604 78.28 -14.21 39.98
C THR A 604 78.07 -12.69 40.01
N ASP A 605 76.99 -12.18 39.44
CA ASP A 605 76.55 -10.77 39.58
C ASP A 605 75.62 -10.53 40.78
N GLY A 606 75.40 -11.57 41.61
CA GLY A 606 74.53 -11.55 42.77
C GLY A 606 73.04 -11.71 42.47
N THR A 607 72.63 -11.95 41.23
CA THR A 607 71.22 -12.11 40.88
C THR A 607 70.74 -13.55 41.05
N ALA A 608 69.47 -13.72 41.44
CA ALA A 608 68.75 -14.99 41.42
C ALA A 608 67.30 -14.75 40.94
N SER A 609 66.75 -15.67 40.15
CA SER A 609 65.38 -15.57 39.64
C SER A 609 64.65 -16.91 39.79
N VAL A 610 63.43 -16.88 40.31
CA VAL A 610 62.62 -18.08 40.55
C VAL A 610 61.14 -17.82 40.30
N THR A 611 60.42 -18.87 39.89
CA THR A 611 58.97 -18.82 39.72
C THR A 611 58.25 -19.09 41.04
N ILE A 612 57.24 -18.27 41.35
CA ILE A 612 56.40 -18.40 42.52
C ILE A 612 54.98 -18.76 42.08
N PRO A 613 54.34 -19.79 42.66
CA PRO A 613 52.99 -20.17 42.26
C PRO A 613 51.99 -19.02 42.39
N ALA A 614 51.09 -18.91 41.42
CA ALA A 614 50.10 -17.83 41.33
C ALA A 614 49.24 -17.64 42.59
N ALA A 615 49.10 -18.68 43.41
CA ALA A 615 48.33 -18.66 44.64
C ALA A 615 48.93 -17.73 45.74
N TYR A 616 50.23 -17.46 45.69
CA TYR A 616 50.90 -16.62 46.70
C TYR A 616 50.74 -15.12 46.37
N ASN A 617 49.58 -14.54 46.67
CA ASN A 617 49.25 -13.12 46.40
C ASN A 617 49.29 -12.21 47.65
N GLY A 618 49.85 -12.69 48.77
CA GLY A 618 49.95 -11.95 50.02
C GLY A 618 51.24 -11.14 50.15
N ASP A 619 51.46 -10.57 51.33
CA ASP A 619 52.71 -9.92 51.71
C ASP A 619 53.54 -10.89 52.57
N TYR A 620 54.83 -11.07 52.25
CA TYR A 620 55.70 -12.08 52.89
C TYR A 620 57.07 -11.52 53.27
N TYR A 621 57.59 -11.91 54.44
CA TYR A 621 59.02 -11.73 54.73
C TYR A 621 59.85 -12.72 53.91
N ILE A 622 60.99 -12.27 53.38
CA ILE A 622 61.88 -13.10 52.55
C ILE A 622 63.12 -13.46 53.36
N THR A 623 63.36 -14.75 53.56
CA THR A 623 64.60 -15.25 54.19
C THR A 623 65.46 -15.93 53.16
N VAL A 624 66.73 -15.52 53.06
CA VAL A 624 67.74 -16.12 52.18
C VAL A 624 68.75 -16.86 53.03
N LYS A 625 69.00 -18.12 52.71
CA LYS A 625 69.95 -19.00 53.39
C LYS A 625 71.01 -19.49 52.42
N HIS A 626 72.24 -19.60 52.92
CA HIS A 626 73.39 -20.11 52.19
C HIS A 626 74.12 -21.15 53.05
N ARG A 627 74.89 -22.06 52.43
CA ARG A 627 75.45 -23.25 53.09
C ARG A 627 76.41 -22.97 54.25
N ASN A 628 77.09 -21.83 54.23
CA ASN A 628 78.13 -21.44 55.18
C ASN A 628 78.11 -19.93 55.50
N SER A 629 76.98 -19.27 55.27
CA SER A 629 76.81 -17.84 55.55
C SER A 629 75.54 -17.61 56.33
N ILE A 630 75.54 -16.55 57.14
CA ILE A 630 74.40 -16.25 57.99
C ILE A 630 73.16 -15.94 57.14
N ALA A 631 72.02 -16.45 57.57
CA ALA A 631 70.76 -16.16 56.91
C ALA A 631 70.43 -14.66 57.00
N VAL A 632 69.79 -14.12 55.96
CA VAL A 632 69.32 -12.73 55.96
C VAL A 632 67.83 -12.67 55.69
N VAL A 633 67.13 -11.77 56.37
CA VAL A 633 65.68 -11.57 56.24
C VAL A 633 65.41 -10.18 55.68
N SER A 634 64.41 -10.02 54.82
CA SER A 634 63.96 -8.70 54.36
C SER A 634 63.50 -7.82 55.53
N ALA A 635 63.77 -6.51 55.47
CA ALA A 635 63.44 -5.57 56.55
C ALA A 635 61.93 -5.48 56.83
N GLN A 636 61.10 -5.71 55.82
CA GLN A 636 59.63 -5.66 55.86
C GLN A 636 59.04 -6.76 54.96
N PRO A 637 57.75 -7.11 55.11
CA PRO A 637 57.04 -7.97 54.17
C PRO A 637 57.01 -7.34 52.76
N VAL A 638 57.21 -8.17 51.75
CA VAL A 638 57.18 -7.82 50.33
C VAL A 638 55.87 -8.28 49.71
N SER A 639 55.20 -7.43 48.94
CA SER A 639 53.93 -7.78 48.31
C SER A 639 54.11 -8.62 47.05
N PHE A 640 53.39 -9.74 46.98
CA PHE A 640 53.32 -10.62 45.81
C PHE A 640 52.01 -10.44 45.03
N LEU A 641 51.30 -9.32 45.21
CA LEU A 641 50.19 -8.96 44.32
C LEU A 641 50.64 -8.78 42.85
N PRO A 642 51.80 -8.16 42.53
CA PRO A 642 52.29 -8.07 41.17
C PRO A 642 52.71 -9.43 40.58
N ASP A 643 52.78 -9.52 39.25
CA ASP A 643 53.25 -10.72 38.55
C ASP A 643 54.79 -10.82 38.51
N ILE A 644 55.48 -9.68 38.66
CA ILE A 644 56.94 -9.61 38.71
C ILE A 644 57.34 -8.86 39.98
N ILE A 645 58.15 -9.50 40.81
CA ILE A 645 58.62 -8.99 42.10
C ILE A 645 60.14 -8.84 42.03
N PHE A 646 60.66 -7.75 42.59
CA PHE A 646 62.09 -7.46 42.66
C PHE A 646 62.47 -7.06 44.09
N ILE A 647 63.54 -7.66 44.62
CA ILE A 647 64.16 -7.25 45.88
C ILE A 647 65.68 -7.34 45.81
N GLY A 648 66.37 -6.37 46.42
CA GLY A 648 67.79 -6.45 46.70
C GLY A 648 68.02 -6.52 48.20
N LEU A 649 68.99 -7.34 48.64
CA LEU A 649 69.41 -7.51 50.03
C LEU A 649 70.90 -7.15 50.17
N THR A 650 71.25 -5.96 49.67
CA THR A 650 72.65 -5.49 49.56
C THR A 650 72.90 -4.19 50.32
N THR A 651 71.92 -3.73 51.11
CA THR A 651 72.03 -2.55 51.98
C THR A 651 71.37 -2.80 53.34
N GLU A 652 71.83 -2.13 54.40
CA GLU A 652 71.29 -2.30 55.77
C GLU A 652 69.78 -1.97 55.87
N SER A 653 69.25 -1.05 55.06
CA SER A 653 67.82 -0.71 55.12
C SER A 653 66.91 -1.75 54.44
N GLN A 654 67.49 -2.67 53.66
CA GLN A 654 66.75 -3.72 52.96
C GLN A 654 66.60 -4.99 53.78
N VAL A 655 67.41 -5.16 54.82
CA VAL A 655 67.48 -6.36 55.64
C VAL A 655 67.05 -6.08 57.07
N TYR A 656 66.55 -7.10 57.75
CA TYR A 656 66.20 -7.01 59.15
C TYR A 656 67.48 -7.11 60.01
N GLY A 657 67.70 -6.10 60.84
CA GLY A 657 68.90 -5.98 61.67
C GLY A 657 70.19 -5.80 60.86
N ASN A 658 71.34 -5.93 61.53
CA ASN A 658 72.66 -5.68 60.95
C ASN A 658 73.31 -6.98 60.42
N ASN A 659 72.58 -7.77 59.63
CA ASN A 659 73.02 -9.10 59.19
C ASN A 659 73.88 -9.09 57.90
N LEU A 660 74.46 -7.95 57.52
CA LEU A 660 75.32 -7.84 56.32
C LEU A 660 76.70 -7.27 56.65
N ALA A 661 77.74 -7.90 56.10
CA ALA A 661 79.11 -7.44 56.12
C ALA A 661 79.31 -6.25 55.17
N LEU A 662 80.12 -5.25 55.57
CA LEU A 662 80.52 -4.14 54.70
C LEU A 662 81.81 -4.50 53.95
N MET A 663 81.75 -4.53 52.62
CA MET A 663 82.89 -4.81 51.74
C MET A 663 83.74 -3.54 51.51
N PRO A 664 85.03 -3.66 51.16
CA PRO A 664 85.96 -2.52 51.04
C PRO A 664 85.55 -1.41 50.06
N ASP A 665 84.74 -1.74 49.06
CA ASP A 665 84.24 -0.85 48.02
C ASP A 665 82.81 -0.34 48.27
N GLY A 666 82.25 -0.61 49.46
CA GLY A 666 80.97 -0.08 49.92
C GLY A 666 79.76 -0.99 49.65
N TRP A 667 79.94 -2.11 48.97
CA TRP A 667 78.92 -3.15 48.84
C TRP A 667 78.70 -3.89 50.15
N ARG A 668 77.56 -4.59 50.26
CA ARG A 668 77.28 -5.43 51.42
C ARG A 668 76.87 -6.83 51.01
N ALA A 669 77.35 -7.79 51.79
CA ALA A 669 77.20 -9.22 51.54
C ALA A 669 76.82 -9.95 52.83
N LEU A 670 76.23 -11.13 52.71
CA LEU A 670 75.95 -12.00 53.87
C LEU A 670 77.27 -12.33 54.56
N PHE A 671 77.28 -12.24 55.88
CA PHE A 671 78.46 -12.65 56.64
C PHE A 671 78.77 -14.14 56.39
N GLY A 672 79.97 -14.43 55.94
CA GLY A 672 80.46 -15.79 55.75
C GLY A 672 81.00 -16.37 57.07
N GLY A 673 80.90 -17.69 57.22
CA GLY A 673 81.52 -18.41 58.34
C GLY A 673 80.56 -19.07 59.32
N ASP A 674 79.25 -19.10 59.03
CA ASP A 674 78.26 -19.92 59.76
C ASP A 674 78.32 -21.35 59.19
N VAL A 675 79.45 -22.02 59.42
CA VAL A 675 79.81 -23.32 58.82
C VAL A 675 78.98 -24.45 59.43
N LEU A 676 78.67 -24.32 60.73
CA LEU A 676 77.68 -25.11 61.43
C LEU A 676 76.42 -24.25 61.53
N PRO A 677 75.40 -24.45 60.65
CA PRO A 677 74.30 -23.50 60.45
C PRO A 677 73.36 -23.41 61.67
N ASP A 678 73.82 -22.74 62.71
CA ASP A 678 73.10 -22.49 63.96
C ASP A 678 72.68 -21.02 64.10
N GLY A 679 73.10 -20.19 63.14
CA GLY A 679 72.75 -18.78 63.05
C GLY A 679 73.68 -17.87 63.86
N THR A 680 74.80 -18.39 64.40
CA THR A 680 75.84 -17.60 65.06
C THR A 680 77.20 -17.99 64.54
N ILE A 681 78.03 -17.02 64.20
CA ILE A 681 79.42 -17.27 63.82
C ILE A 681 80.26 -17.22 65.09
N ASP A 682 80.79 -18.36 65.53
CA ASP A 682 81.62 -18.46 66.74
C ASP A 682 82.77 -19.47 66.63
N THR A 683 83.42 -19.77 67.76
CA THR A 683 84.56 -20.72 67.79
C THR A 683 84.18 -22.16 67.42
N GLY A 684 82.90 -22.50 67.47
CA GLY A 684 82.34 -23.76 67.00
C GLY A 684 82.52 -23.92 65.49
N ASP A 685 82.29 -22.86 64.71
CA ASP A 685 82.44 -22.85 63.25
C ASP A 685 83.90 -22.96 62.79
N MET A 686 84.83 -22.51 63.61
CA MET A 686 86.27 -22.67 63.34
C MET A 686 86.70 -24.13 63.38
N THR A 687 86.03 -24.97 64.18
CA THR A 687 86.48 -26.35 64.42
C THR A 687 86.41 -27.21 63.13
N PRO A 688 85.31 -27.20 62.36
CA PRO A 688 85.29 -27.83 61.04
C PRO A 688 86.37 -27.31 60.09
N VAL A 689 86.59 -26.00 60.02
CA VAL A 689 87.58 -25.39 59.12
C VAL A 689 89.01 -25.79 59.50
N ASP A 690 89.39 -25.73 60.78
CA ASP A 690 90.73 -26.16 61.26
C ASP A 690 90.95 -27.67 61.06
N ASN A 691 89.92 -28.50 61.29
CA ASN A 691 90.02 -29.93 61.07
C ASN A 691 90.23 -30.26 59.59
N ASP A 692 89.44 -29.66 58.70
CA ASP A 692 89.50 -29.91 57.26
C ASP A 692 90.80 -29.37 56.67
N SER A 693 91.26 -28.19 57.10
CA SER A 693 92.54 -27.61 56.70
C SER A 693 93.73 -28.50 57.12
N ARG A 694 93.76 -28.99 58.38
CA ARG A 694 94.82 -29.90 58.85
C ARG A 694 94.84 -31.25 58.12
N ASN A 695 93.69 -31.67 57.63
CA ASN A 695 93.53 -32.90 56.87
C ASN A 695 93.68 -32.69 55.36
N PHE A 696 94.08 -31.49 54.91
CA PHE A 696 94.22 -31.11 53.50
C PHE A 696 92.96 -31.45 52.68
N GLN A 697 91.78 -31.27 53.28
CA GLN A 697 90.52 -31.42 52.57
C GLN A 697 90.34 -30.24 51.60
N GLY A 698 89.74 -30.51 50.45
CA GLY A 698 89.43 -29.51 49.43
C GLY A 698 88.17 -29.92 48.66
N GLY A 699 87.72 -29.02 47.81
CA GLY A 699 86.48 -29.13 47.05
C GLY A 699 85.31 -28.42 47.72
N TYR A 700 84.12 -28.64 47.18
CA TYR A 700 82.91 -27.94 47.59
C TYR A 700 82.42 -28.45 48.97
N LEU A 701 82.92 -27.82 50.02
CA LEU A 701 82.64 -28.14 51.42
C LEU A 701 82.03 -26.92 52.14
N ASN A 702 81.32 -27.13 53.24
CA ASN A 702 80.82 -25.99 54.05
C ASN A 702 81.97 -25.20 54.69
N SER A 703 83.07 -25.89 55.01
CA SER A 703 84.29 -25.34 55.60
C SER A 703 85.17 -24.56 54.62
N ASP A 704 84.92 -24.68 53.31
CA ASP A 704 85.46 -23.81 52.26
C ASP A 704 84.57 -22.55 52.19
N VAL A 705 84.87 -21.60 53.07
CA VAL A 705 84.09 -20.38 53.31
C VAL A 705 84.36 -19.35 52.24
N ASN A 706 85.61 -19.23 51.76
CA ASN A 706 85.95 -18.33 50.68
C ASN A 706 85.64 -18.94 49.30
N GLY A 707 85.36 -20.24 49.21
CA GLY A 707 84.95 -20.92 47.98
C GLY A 707 86.05 -21.08 46.95
N ASP A 708 87.32 -21.02 47.34
CA ASP A 708 88.46 -21.17 46.42
C ASP A 708 88.81 -22.64 46.11
N GLY A 709 88.06 -23.58 46.69
CA GLY A 709 88.22 -25.01 46.49
C GLY A 709 89.27 -25.66 47.40
N THR A 710 89.90 -24.90 48.29
CA THR A 710 90.89 -25.37 49.25
C THR A 710 90.62 -24.86 50.65
N VAL A 711 90.44 -25.76 51.64
CA VAL A 711 90.22 -25.32 53.02
C VAL A 711 91.54 -24.93 53.69
N ASP A 712 91.79 -23.64 53.88
CA ASP A 712 93.03 -23.13 54.45
C ASP A 712 92.88 -21.92 55.40
N THR A 713 93.98 -21.19 55.63
CA THR A 713 93.97 -20.00 56.49
C THR A 713 93.09 -18.86 55.96
N GLY A 714 92.78 -18.83 54.66
CA GLY A 714 91.87 -17.90 54.01
C GLY A 714 90.44 -18.04 54.53
N ASP A 715 89.93 -19.27 54.60
CA ASP A 715 88.61 -19.57 55.18
C ASP A 715 88.55 -19.21 56.65
N MET A 716 89.55 -19.64 57.40
CA MET A 716 89.65 -19.37 58.83
C MET A 716 89.66 -17.87 59.12
N THR A 717 90.25 -17.05 58.24
CA THR A 717 90.28 -15.59 58.40
C THR A 717 88.87 -14.99 58.34
N ILE A 718 87.98 -15.52 57.49
CA ILE A 718 86.60 -15.03 57.39
C ILE A 718 85.82 -15.40 58.66
N VAL A 719 85.92 -16.66 59.09
CA VAL A 719 85.25 -17.14 60.31
C VAL A 719 85.75 -16.41 61.55
N ASP A 720 87.08 -16.25 61.72
CA ASP A 720 87.69 -15.61 62.88
C ASP A 720 87.34 -14.12 62.99
N ASN A 721 87.42 -13.39 61.88
CA ASN A 721 87.03 -11.98 61.86
C ASN A 721 85.55 -11.80 62.27
N ASN A 722 84.65 -12.61 61.72
CA ASN A 722 83.23 -12.49 62.01
C ASN A 722 82.86 -13.01 63.41
N ALA A 723 83.51 -14.08 63.89
CA ALA A 723 83.34 -14.59 65.24
C ALA A 723 83.80 -13.57 66.31
N ALA A 724 84.91 -12.88 66.07
CA ALA A 724 85.38 -11.79 66.94
C ALA A 724 84.40 -10.61 67.02
N HIS A 725 83.49 -10.49 66.04
CA HIS A 725 82.43 -9.49 65.99
C HIS A 725 81.07 -9.95 66.53
N PHE A 726 80.97 -11.18 67.08
CA PHE A 726 79.74 -11.77 67.62
C PHE A 726 78.57 -11.71 66.62
N VAL A 727 78.84 -12.05 65.36
CA VAL A 727 77.83 -12.02 64.31
C VAL A 727 76.79 -13.12 64.57
N THR A 728 75.54 -12.73 64.79
CA THR A 728 74.40 -13.63 65.01
C THR A 728 73.21 -13.13 64.18
N VAL A 729 72.42 -14.06 63.66
CA VAL A 729 71.26 -13.76 62.83
C VAL A 729 70.20 -13.05 63.65
N THR A 730 69.64 -11.98 63.10
CA THR A 730 68.47 -11.31 63.66
C THR A 730 67.31 -11.37 62.69
N HIS A 731 66.11 -11.64 63.19
CA HIS A 731 64.90 -11.75 62.37
C HIS A 731 63.70 -11.09 63.08
N PRO A 732 62.63 -10.75 62.34
CA PRO A 732 61.41 -10.12 62.86
C PRO A 732 60.77 -10.82 64.06
#